data_AF-A0A7X1Y251-F1
#
_entry.id   AF-A0A7X1Y251-F1
#
_cell.length_a   1.000
_cell.length_b   1.000
_cell.length_c   1.000
_cell.angle_alpha   90.00
_cell.angle_beta   90.00
_cell.angle_gamma   90.00
#
_symmetry.space_group_name_H-M   'P 1'
#
loop_
_entity.id
_entity.type
_entity.pdbx_description
1 polymer ?
#
loop_
_entity_poly.entity_id
_entity_poly.type
_entity_poly.pdbx_seq_one_letter_code
_entity_poly.pdbx_strand_id
1 'polypeptide(L)'
;MEIVFRRTRLRSAAKRLLAAMALFVSVPAVQAASLPQPTSVAFWYADQPPIPELAQFDWSVVEPGHMTRGDVKTLRKLGSQPFAYLSVGEFSGTKAEIEKAGLNQAVSPVRNDSWDSQVMDLSAPAWREHLFGAAKDLQAQGYSGLFLDTLDSFQLLPEASRESQRVALASFLRELHQREPTLKLFFNRGFEVLPDLDGVPAAVAVESIHAGWDASTKRYRPVSESDRQWLETFLQPLRAKGIPLVAIDYLPPERREEARKLAKRLREEGFIPYIGTPDLNSMGISSIEIQPRRIALVYDPREGDLADNAGHSLLGGLLEYLGYRVDYLPTTSAMPSYAFSGLYAGVVTWMTSGPPQDSPAFNRWIGERLDEQVPVVFFGGLPIEDNVLLKRFGLERDVSPGIQALTITHQDKTLIGAFEAPVMPRSRDLTAVSVLPNGPTPVLSLTNAAGQVYTPVVVGEWGGLALAPYILEVNNERSRWILDPFAFLQASLHLPVQPRPDTTTENGRRIATVHIDGDGFPSRAEVRGTPYAGRHTLEDFIKPNPFLTSVSIVEGEISPRGMYPYLARELEPIAREIFANPKVEVATHTFSHPFFMQPEKAMKRENFKPEYGLNMAIPGYDKIDFRREIFGSRDYINEHLTTPEKPVKMVFWPGDALPSAATLKLAYDAGLKNVNGAETMMTKANPSLTGLNPLLRPTEGGLQYYAPIINENLYTNLWKGPYYGFHEVIDTFQLTDSPRRLRGLNLYYHFYSSTKQASIKAMHDIYGFMREQHPMSMWMSDYLDRLHGLYQASMARTADGAWQIRGMDGLRTVRLDSQMGWPDLSRSQGIAGVRDLPQGRYVHLSSDRALLVLRPDRDGRPALEEANLPLLEWRYLDDQRVNFSFAGQFDLTFSVRSASPCRVEVDGQRFTGKASAGLWTFQLPMKQVSNGQLVCN
;
A
#
# COMPACT_ATOMS: atom_id res chain seq x y z
N MET A 1 57.68 38.65 -40.38
CA MET A 1 56.25 38.24 -40.50
C MET A 1 55.68 38.00 -39.11
N GLU A 2 55.67 39.04 -38.28
CA GLU A 2 55.55 38.91 -36.81
C GLU A 2 54.55 39.91 -36.20
N ILE A 3 53.83 40.65 -37.03
CA ILE A 3 52.85 41.68 -36.61
C ILE A 3 51.39 41.22 -36.86
N VAL A 4 51.20 40.11 -37.56
CA VAL A 4 49.85 39.58 -37.89
C VAL A 4 49.34 38.60 -36.81
N PHE A 5 50.22 38.00 -36.00
CA PHE A 5 49.82 37.00 -34.99
C PHE A 5 49.45 37.57 -33.60
N ARG A 6 49.78 38.83 -33.29
CA ARG A 6 49.41 39.47 -32.01
C ARG A 6 48.03 40.13 -32.01
N ARG A 7 47.47 40.51 -33.17
CA ARG A 7 46.16 41.19 -33.26
C ARG A 7 44.96 40.23 -33.16
N THR A 8 45.14 38.93 -33.40
CA THR A 8 44.06 37.94 -33.37
C THR A 8 43.79 37.40 -31.95
N ARG A 9 44.81 37.33 -31.08
CA ARG A 9 44.64 36.91 -29.67
C ARG A 9 44.05 38.00 -28.77
N LEU A 10 44.35 39.28 -29.02
CA LEU A 10 43.77 40.41 -28.27
C LEU A 10 42.27 40.62 -28.57
N ARG A 11 41.82 40.36 -29.81
CA ARG A 11 40.39 40.43 -30.17
C ARG A 11 39.57 39.23 -29.67
N SER A 12 40.19 38.07 -29.49
CA SER A 12 39.57 36.89 -28.89
C SER A 12 39.44 37.02 -27.37
N ALA A 13 40.45 37.59 -26.69
CA ALA A 13 40.40 37.85 -25.26
C ALA A 13 39.40 38.98 -24.91
N ALA A 14 39.36 40.07 -25.69
CA ALA A 14 38.40 41.15 -25.47
C ALA A 14 36.94 40.75 -25.75
N LYS A 15 36.68 39.90 -26.75
CA LYS A 15 35.33 39.35 -26.98
C LYS A 15 34.90 38.34 -25.91
N ARG A 16 35.83 37.61 -25.30
CA ARG A 16 35.53 36.73 -24.15
C ARG A 16 35.33 37.51 -22.85
N LEU A 17 36.01 38.64 -22.64
CA LEU A 17 35.79 39.52 -21.49
C LEU A 17 34.48 40.32 -21.61
N LEU A 18 34.10 40.77 -22.81
CA LEU A 18 32.81 41.44 -23.04
C LEU A 18 31.61 40.47 -23.04
N ALA A 19 31.80 39.22 -23.48
CA ALA A 19 30.79 38.17 -23.29
C ALA A 19 30.68 37.75 -21.81
N ALA A 20 31.77 37.80 -21.04
CA ALA A 20 31.74 37.57 -19.60
C ALA A 20 31.09 38.74 -18.83
N MET A 21 31.33 40.01 -19.19
CA MET A 21 30.67 41.15 -18.52
C MET A 21 29.22 41.38 -18.96
N ALA A 22 28.79 40.95 -20.15
CA ALA A 22 27.39 40.99 -20.56
C ALA A 22 26.55 39.84 -19.96
N LEU A 23 27.18 38.82 -19.37
CA LEU A 23 26.50 37.73 -18.63
C LEU A 23 26.27 38.03 -17.15
N PHE A 24 26.68 39.20 -16.63
CA PHE A 24 26.60 39.54 -15.21
C PHE A 24 25.61 40.68 -14.85
N VAL A 25 24.80 41.20 -15.78
CA VAL A 25 23.85 42.31 -15.49
C VAL A 25 22.41 42.03 -15.95
N SER A 26 21.99 40.77 -15.93
CA SER A 26 20.56 40.43 -15.93
C SER A 26 20.34 39.09 -15.25
N VAL A 27 20.74 39.01 -13.97
CA VAL A 27 20.16 38.01 -13.07
C VAL A 27 18.76 38.55 -12.78
N PRO A 28 17.67 37.91 -13.26
CA PRO A 28 16.37 38.24 -12.70
C PRO A 28 16.52 37.98 -11.21
N ALA A 29 16.15 38.95 -10.37
CA ALA A 29 16.09 38.74 -8.94
C ALA A 29 15.29 37.46 -8.73
N VAL A 30 15.98 36.36 -8.46
CA VAL A 30 15.37 35.14 -7.95
C VAL A 30 14.93 35.61 -6.58
N GLN A 31 13.70 36.13 -6.50
CA GLN A 31 12.94 36.05 -5.27
C GLN A 31 13.10 34.59 -4.87
N ALA A 32 13.89 34.36 -3.82
CA ALA A 32 13.89 33.10 -3.13
C ALA A 32 12.42 32.86 -2.84
N ALA A 33 11.80 31.99 -3.63
CA ALA A 33 10.42 31.62 -3.42
C ALA A 33 10.40 31.12 -1.98
N SER A 34 9.70 31.86 -1.12
CA SER A 34 9.50 31.45 0.27
C SER A 34 9.08 29.98 0.21
N LEU A 35 9.86 29.10 0.85
CA LEU A 35 9.52 27.68 0.91
C LEU A 35 8.06 27.59 1.35
N PRO A 36 7.20 26.81 0.65
CA PRO A 36 5.80 26.74 1.01
C PRO A 36 5.68 26.30 2.47
N GLN A 37 4.96 27.09 3.25
CA GLN A 37 4.70 26.80 4.65
C GLN A 37 3.91 25.49 4.75
N PRO A 38 4.14 24.66 5.78
CA PRO A 38 3.34 23.45 5.97
C PRO A 38 1.87 23.83 6.13
N THR A 39 0.99 23.08 5.49
CA THR A 39 -0.47 23.25 5.63
C THR A 39 -1.08 22.21 6.55
N SER A 40 -0.36 21.12 6.80
CA SER A 40 -0.76 20.00 7.65
C SER A 40 0.44 19.38 8.37
N VAL A 41 0.20 18.84 9.56
CA VAL A 41 1.21 18.18 10.39
C VAL A 41 0.61 16.98 11.10
N ALA A 42 1.42 15.95 11.33
CA ALA A 42 1.07 14.81 12.17
C ALA A 42 2.21 14.47 13.15
N PHE A 43 1.85 13.83 14.25
CA PHE A 43 2.76 13.38 15.30
C PHE A 43 2.51 11.89 15.57
N TRP A 44 3.57 11.08 15.59
CA TRP A 44 3.50 9.66 15.89
C TRP A 44 4.72 9.18 16.68
N TYR A 45 4.54 8.86 17.95
CA TYR A 45 5.63 8.43 18.85
C TYR A 45 5.56 6.94 19.23
N ALA A 46 4.53 6.22 18.79
CA ALA A 46 4.49 4.78 18.97
C ALA A 46 5.44 4.04 18.02
N ASP A 47 5.67 2.76 18.30
CA ASP A 47 6.34 1.85 17.41
C ASP A 47 5.55 1.65 16.10
N GLN A 48 6.19 1.01 15.12
CA GLN A 48 5.59 0.66 13.82
C GLN A 48 4.88 1.85 13.10
N PRO A 49 5.61 2.95 12.82
CA PRO A 49 5.03 4.16 12.26
C PRO A 49 4.30 3.88 10.92
N PRO A 50 3.05 4.35 10.74
CA PRO A 50 2.26 4.11 9.55
C PRO A 50 2.71 5.04 8.40
N ILE A 51 3.84 4.68 7.77
CA ILE A 51 4.53 5.51 6.77
C ILE A 51 3.59 6.03 5.66
N PRO A 52 2.71 5.22 5.04
CA PRO A 52 1.83 5.73 4.00
C PRO A 52 0.84 6.79 4.46
N GLU A 53 0.29 6.66 5.67
CA GLU A 53 -0.64 7.60 6.26
C GLU A 53 0.07 8.88 6.71
N LEU A 54 1.24 8.76 7.34
CA LEU A 54 2.09 9.91 7.67
C LEU A 54 2.49 10.69 6.42
N ALA A 55 2.69 10.01 5.29
CA ALA A 55 3.03 10.65 4.02
C ALA A 55 1.94 11.56 3.44
N GLN A 56 0.71 11.53 3.96
CA GLN A 56 -0.35 12.44 3.54
C GLN A 56 -0.13 13.86 4.07
N PHE A 57 0.55 14.00 5.21
CA PHE A 57 0.81 15.30 5.82
C PHE A 57 2.03 15.95 5.17
N ASP A 58 2.13 17.28 5.26
CA ASP A 58 3.31 17.98 4.75
C ASP A 58 4.50 17.71 5.66
N TRP A 59 4.29 17.78 6.98
CA TRP A 59 5.28 17.46 8.02
C TRP A 59 4.80 16.27 8.86
N SER A 60 5.71 15.37 9.19
CA SER A 60 5.45 14.24 10.10
C SER A 60 6.53 14.21 11.18
N VAL A 61 6.14 14.46 12.42
CA VAL A 61 7.01 14.38 13.59
C VAL A 61 6.93 12.97 14.16
N VAL A 62 8.10 12.34 14.33
CA VAL A 62 8.20 10.93 14.76
C VAL A 62 9.28 10.74 15.82
N GLU A 63 9.11 9.71 16.65
CA GLU A 63 10.18 9.22 17.53
C GLU A 63 11.24 8.50 16.68
N PRO A 64 12.46 9.05 16.56
CA PRO A 64 13.48 8.49 15.66
C PRO A 64 13.89 7.06 16.02
N GLY A 65 13.78 6.63 17.28
CA GLY A 65 14.06 5.26 17.70
C GLY A 65 13.15 4.20 17.05
N HIS A 66 12.02 4.60 16.46
CA HIS A 66 11.06 3.70 15.80
C HIS A 66 11.11 3.75 14.27
N MET A 67 12.07 4.46 13.69
CA MET A 67 12.21 4.65 12.25
C MET A 67 13.52 4.05 11.74
N THR A 68 13.48 3.35 10.62
CA THR A 68 14.69 3.00 9.87
C THR A 68 15.06 4.12 8.88
N ARG A 69 16.31 4.14 8.40
CA ARG A 69 16.71 5.03 7.29
C ARG A 69 15.87 4.81 6.02
N GLY A 70 15.41 3.58 5.80
CA GLY A 70 14.52 3.22 4.70
C GLY A 70 13.15 3.91 4.84
N ASP A 71 12.62 3.97 6.06
CA ASP A 71 11.34 4.62 6.35
C ASP A 71 11.41 6.13 6.13
N VAL A 72 12.46 6.78 6.65
CA VAL A 72 12.71 8.23 6.46
C VAL A 72 12.81 8.56 4.98
N LYS A 73 13.56 7.76 4.20
CA LYS A 73 13.68 7.93 2.75
C LYS A 73 12.33 7.73 2.04
N THR A 74 11.56 6.74 2.45
CA THR A 74 10.26 6.42 1.85
C THR A 74 9.25 7.52 2.12
N LEU A 75 9.16 8.02 3.36
CA LEU A 75 8.28 9.12 3.74
C LEU A 75 8.56 10.39 2.92
N ARG A 76 9.85 10.70 2.69
CA ARG A 76 10.29 11.79 1.79
C ARG A 76 9.92 11.56 0.34
N LYS A 77 10.15 10.35 -0.19
CA LYS A 77 9.77 9.98 -1.57
C LYS A 77 8.27 10.22 -1.80
N LEU A 78 7.45 9.90 -0.79
CA LEU A 78 5.99 10.06 -0.84
C LEU A 78 5.49 11.49 -0.64
N GLY A 79 6.36 12.42 -0.26
CA GLY A 79 6.09 13.85 -0.25
C GLY A 79 5.96 14.49 1.13
N SER A 80 6.09 13.73 2.23
CA SER A 80 6.16 14.29 3.59
C SER A 80 7.59 14.63 3.98
N GLN A 81 7.75 15.64 4.84
CA GLN A 81 9.02 15.99 5.46
C GLN A 81 9.07 15.37 6.87
N PRO A 82 9.94 14.37 7.11
CA PRO A 82 10.10 13.78 8.43
C PRO A 82 10.86 14.71 9.37
N PHE A 83 10.31 14.91 10.56
CA PHE A 83 10.94 15.60 11.69
C PHE A 83 11.20 14.58 12.80
N ALA A 84 12.42 14.55 13.33
CA ALA A 84 12.74 13.72 14.49
C ALA A 84 12.43 14.48 15.78
N TYR A 85 11.77 13.83 16.72
CA TYR A 85 11.66 14.31 18.10
C TYR A 85 13.06 14.43 18.73
N LEU A 86 13.32 15.53 19.42
CA LEU A 86 14.52 15.73 20.23
C LEU A 86 14.18 16.58 21.47
N SER A 87 14.25 15.97 22.65
CA SER A 87 14.15 16.68 23.93
C SER A 87 15.44 17.45 24.21
N VAL A 88 15.35 18.79 24.32
CA VAL A 88 16.52 19.67 24.49
C VAL A 88 16.77 20.01 25.98
N GLY A 89 15.70 20.24 26.74
CA GLY A 89 15.74 20.60 28.16
C GLY A 89 15.87 19.39 29.10
N GLU A 90 15.50 18.21 28.63
CA GLU A 90 15.41 17.02 29.47
C GLU A 90 16.05 15.79 28.82
N PHE A 91 16.51 14.87 29.67
CA PHE A 91 16.92 13.53 29.26
C PHE A 91 15.86 12.52 29.71
N SER A 92 15.26 11.83 28.74
CA SER A 92 14.35 10.71 29.00
C SER A 92 15.18 9.46 29.32
N GLY A 93 15.12 9.00 30.56
CA GLY A 93 15.83 7.81 31.00
C GLY A 93 16.21 7.80 32.48
N THR A 94 16.77 6.67 32.87
CA THR A 94 17.22 6.36 34.23
C THR A 94 18.60 6.95 34.50
N LYS A 95 18.95 7.04 35.79
CA LYS A 95 20.29 7.47 36.23
C LYS A 95 21.42 6.62 35.63
N ALA A 96 21.19 5.31 35.46
CA ALA A 96 22.17 4.41 34.87
C ALA A 96 22.43 4.72 33.38
N GLU A 97 21.41 5.15 32.65
CA GLU A 97 21.53 5.55 31.24
C GLU A 97 22.26 6.88 31.09
N ILE A 98 22.01 7.84 31.99
CA ILE A 98 22.76 9.10 32.06
C ILE A 98 24.25 8.84 32.31
N GLU A 99 24.57 7.94 33.24
CA GLU A 99 25.95 7.56 33.54
C GLU A 99 26.62 6.89 32.33
N LYS A 100 25.92 5.96 31.69
CA LYS A 100 26.39 5.28 30.47
C LYS A 100 26.63 6.26 29.31
N ALA A 101 25.82 7.32 29.23
CA ALA A 101 25.99 8.40 28.25
C ALA A 101 27.10 9.40 28.63
N GLY A 102 27.70 9.29 29.82
CA GLY A 102 28.73 10.22 30.30
C GLY A 102 28.19 11.59 30.71
N LEU A 103 26.90 11.69 31.02
CA LEU A 103 26.18 12.95 31.24
C LEU A 103 26.01 13.33 32.73
N ASN A 104 26.65 12.60 33.65
CA ASN A 104 26.52 12.81 35.10
C ASN A 104 26.84 14.23 35.58
N GLN A 105 27.73 14.95 34.89
CA GLN A 105 28.09 16.33 35.24
C GLN A 105 27.15 17.39 34.63
N ALA A 106 26.19 16.96 33.81
CA ALA A 106 25.26 17.85 33.11
C ALA A 106 23.82 17.75 33.64
N VAL A 107 23.59 16.99 34.72
CA VAL A 107 22.26 16.90 35.35
C VAL A 107 22.01 18.11 36.25
N SER A 108 20.81 18.66 36.20
CA SER A 108 20.35 19.66 37.17
C SER A 108 19.85 18.99 38.47
N PRO A 109 19.58 19.73 39.55
CA PRO A 109 19.02 19.16 40.78
C PRO A 109 17.53 18.77 40.67
N VAL A 110 16.87 19.03 39.54
CA VAL A 110 15.43 18.84 39.36
C VAL A 110 15.15 17.65 38.45
N ARG A 111 14.28 16.74 38.90
CA ARG A 111 13.66 15.70 38.07
C ARG A 111 12.21 16.07 37.80
N ASN A 112 11.73 15.82 36.59
CA ASN A 112 10.35 16.04 36.22
C ASN A 112 9.57 14.72 36.40
N ASP A 113 9.01 14.52 37.59
CA ASP A 113 8.33 13.27 37.96
C ASP A 113 7.07 12.99 37.12
N SER A 114 6.48 14.01 36.49
CA SER A 114 5.29 13.84 35.64
C SER A 114 5.60 13.10 34.33
N TRP A 115 6.85 13.16 33.87
CA TRP A 115 7.31 12.58 32.60
C TRP A 115 8.49 11.62 32.77
N ASP A 116 8.86 11.31 34.01
CA ASP A 116 9.99 10.43 34.38
C ASP A 116 11.32 10.82 33.70
N SER A 117 11.56 12.12 33.58
CA SER A 117 12.70 12.70 32.85
C SER A 117 13.58 13.56 33.76
N GLN A 118 14.87 13.65 33.43
CA GLN A 118 15.85 14.46 34.16
C GLN A 118 16.02 15.83 33.48
N VAL A 119 15.82 16.93 34.21
CA VAL A 119 16.12 18.28 33.68
C VAL A 119 17.63 18.45 33.59
N MET A 120 18.12 18.86 32.42
CA MET A 120 19.55 18.97 32.12
C MET A 120 20.04 20.42 32.24
N ASP A 121 21.31 20.60 32.58
CA ASP A 121 21.98 21.90 32.56
C ASP A 121 22.36 22.26 31.11
N LEU A 122 21.67 23.24 30.54
CA LEU A 122 21.84 23.71 29.16
C LEU A 122 23.16 24.45 28.92
N SER A 123 23.85 24.85 30.00
CA SER A 123 25.19 25.44 29.95
C SER A 123 26.31 24.39 29.96
N ALA A 124 26.00 23.14 30.33
CA ALA A 124 26.99 22.08 30.44
C ALA A 124 27.49 21.64 29.04
N PRO A 125 28.82 21.70 28.77
CA PRO A 125 29.37 21.32 27.47
C PRO A 125 29.05 19.89 27.04
N ALA A 126 29.01 18.94 28.00
CA ALA A 126 28.72 17.54 27.72
C ALA A 126 27.30 17.34 27.16
N TRP A 127 26.30 18.07 27.68
CA TRP A 127 24.93 18.00 27.19
C TRP A 127 24.78 18.64 25.81
N ARG A 128 25.40 19.82 25.61
CA ARG A 128 25.39 20.49 24.31
C ARG A 128 26.00 19.64 23.21
N GLU A 129 27.18 19.05 23.44
CA GLU A 129 27.84 18.19 22.45
C GLU A 129 27.07 16.88 22.21
N HIS A 130 26.39 16.34 23.24
CA HIS A 130 25.46 15.22 23.05
C HIS A 130 24.33 15.59 22.08
N LEU A 131 23.68 16.75 22.28
CA LEU A 131 22.60 17.20 21.41
C LEU A 131 23.08 17.54 19.98
N PHE A 132 24.26 18.15 19.82
CA PHE A 132 24.85 18.38 18.51
C PHE A 132 25.17 17.06 17.78
N GLY A 133 25.70 16.07 18.50
CA GLY A 133 25.92 14.73 17.96
C GLY A 133 24.62 14.07 17.49
N ALA A 134 23.58 14.11 18.32
CA ALA A 134 22.26 13.57 17.97
C ALA A 134 21.67 14.25 16.74
N ALA A 135 21.70 15.60 16.67
CA ALA A 135 21.20 16.35 15.52
C ALA A 135 21.93 15.98 14.22
N LYS A 136 23.26 15.87 14.27
CA LYS A 136 24.08 15.45 13.12
C LYS A 136 23.75 14.04 12.66
N ASP A 137 23.58 13.10 13.59
CA ASP A 137 23.21 11.72 13.29
C ASP A 137 21.82 11.63 12.66
N LEU A 138 20.86 12.41 13.15
CA LEU A 138 19.51 12.50 12.57
C LEU A 138 19.53 13.14 11.17
N GLN A 139 20.31 14.19 10.95
CA GLN A 139 20.53 14.73 9.60
C GLN A 139 21.10 13.66 8.65
N ALA A 140 22.10 12.90 9.10
CA ALA A 140 22.72 11.84 8.31
C ALA A 140 21.77 10.67 7.99
N GLN A 141 20.75 10.45 8.83
CA GLN A 141 19.66 9.51 8.57
C GLN A 141 18.64 10.03 7.53
N GLY A 142 18.69 11.32 7.21
CA GLY A 142 17.91 11.94 6.15
C GLY A 142 16.67 12.70 6.62
N TYR A 143 16.55 12.98 7.93
CA TYR A 143 15.48 13.84 8.46
C TYR A 143 15.53 15.25 7.83
N SER A 144 14.35 15.84 7.63
CA SER A 144 14.21 17.19 7.08
C SER A 144 14.28 18.28 8.15
N GLY A 145 14.10 17.90 9.42
CA GLY A 145 14.12 18.80 10.54
C GLY A 145 14.06 18.09 11.89
N LEU A 146 14.05 18.89 12.95
CA LEU A 146 13.96 18.44 14.33
C LEU A 146 12.77 19.12 14.99
N PHE A 147 11.95 18.36 15.70
CA PHE A 147 10.96 18.88 16.64
C PHE A 147 11.60 18.97 18.01
N LEU A 148 11.89 20.21 18.44
CA LEU A 148 12.65 20.50 19.64
C LEU A 148 11.70 20.71 20.81
N ASP A 149 11.73 19.78 21.76
CA ASP A 149 10.82 19.76 22.90
C ASP A 149 11.51 20.17 24.20
N THR A 150 10.73 20.41 25.26
CA THR A 150 11.19 20.78 26.62
C THR A 150 11.99 22.09 26.66
N LEU A 151 11.71 23.01 25.74
CA LEU A 151 12.39 24.31 25.64
C LEU A 151 12.09 25.25 26.82
N ASP A 152 11.09 24.92 27.64
CA ASP A 152 10.67 25.65 28.83
C ASP A 152 11.00 24.93 30.16
N SER A 153 11.58 23.72 30.12
CA SER A 153 11.88 22.94 31.35
C SER A 153 12.85 23.62 32.31
N PHE A 154 13.66 24.57 31.82
CA PHE A 154 14.52 25.38 32.69
C PHE A 154 13.72 26.25 33.68
N GLN A 155 12.42 26.48 33.44
CA GLN A 155 11.52 27.18 34.37
C GLN A 155 11.29 26.38 35.67
N LEU A 156 11.48 25.06 35.65
CA LEU A 156 11.40 24.19 36.84
C LEU A 156 12.59 24.40 37.79
N LEU A 157 13.68 25.00 37.31
CA LEU A 157 14.87 25.28 38.12
C LEU A 157 14.64 26.45 39.08
N PRO A 158 15.48 26.57 40.14
CA PRO A 158 15.46 27.73 41.03
C PRO A 158 15.59 29.04 40.24
N GLU A 159 14.84 30.06 40.65
CA GLU A 159 14.73 31.36 39.94
C GLU A 159 16.10 31.97 39.61
N ALA A 160 17.06 31.89 40.53
CA ALA A 160 18.42 32.39 40.35
C ALA A 160 19.21 31.75 39.19
N SER A 161 18.82 30.55 38.74
CA SER A 161 19.49 29.83 37.63
C SER A 161 18.81 30.06 36.29
N ARG A 162 17.55 30.50 36.26
CA ARG A 162 16.71 30.51 35.04
C ARG A 162 17.28 31.37 33.92
N GLU A 163 17.75 32.59 34.21
CA GLU A 163 18.28 33.47 33.16
C GLU A 163 19.55 32.91 32.52
N SER A 164 20.45 32.30 33.32
CA SER A 164 21.66 31.66 32.78
C SER A 164 21.32 30.51 31.83
N GLN A 165 20.29 29.73 32.14
CA GLN A 165 19.80 28.63 31.33
C GLN A 165 19.09 29.11 30.08
N ARG A 166 18.29 30.19 30.17
CA ARG A 166 17.63 30.84 29.03
C ARG A 166 18.66 31.33 28.01
N VAL A 167 19.71 32.01 28.46
CA VAL A 167 20.81 32.46 27.59
C VAL A 167 21.56 31.28 26.99
N ALA A 168 21.83 30.24 27.78
CA ALA A 168 22.47 29.02 27.29
C ALA A 168 21.63 28.33 26.21
N LEU A 169 20.31 28.23 26.39
CA LEU A 169 19.36 27.69 25.42
C LEU A 169 19.34 28.51 24.12
N ALA A 170 19.20 29.83 24.21
CA ALA A 170 19.23 30.70 23.03
C ALA A 170 20.55 30.57 22.26
N SER A 171 21.68 30.49 22.97
CA SER A 171 22.98 30.26 22.32
C SER A 171 23.07 28.89 21.67
N PHE A 172 22.55 27.84 22.32
CA PHE A 172 22.52 26.47 21.79
C PHE A 172 21.71 26.41 20.50
N LEU A 173 20.49 26.93 20.49
CA LEU A 173 19.58 26.86 19.35
C LEU A 173 20.14 27.63 18.14
N ARG A 174 20.77 28.79 18.37
CA ARG A 174 21.44 29.56 17.33
C ARG A 174 22.62 28.78 16.74
N GLU A 175 23.42 28.15 17.59
CA GLU A 175 24.56 27.35 17.17
C GLU A 175 24.11 26.06 16.45
N LEU A 176 23.05 25.40 16.91
CA LEU A 176 22.46 24.23 16.27
C LEU A 176 22.03 24.56 14.84
N HIS A 177 21.32 25.68 14.65
CA HIS A 177 20.91 26.14 13.33
C HIS A 177 22.10 26.47 12.41
N GLN A 178 23.20 27.00 12.97
CA GLN A 178 24.42 27.29 12.22
C GLN A 178 25.20 26.02 11.83
N ARG A 179 25.28 25.04 12.75
CA ARG A 179 25.95 23.77 12.52
C ARG A 179 25.18 22.89 11.53
N GLU A 180 23.84 22.90 11.60
CA GLU A 180 22.95 22.06 10.79
C GLU A 180 21.93 22.87 9.96
N PRO A 181 22.36 23.72 9.02
CA PRO A 181 21.49 24.68 8.32
C PRO A 181 20.43 24.05 7.41
N THR A 182 20.55 22.75 7.11
CA THR A 182 19.55 22.02 6.32
C THR A 182 18.40 21.48 7.16
N LEU A 183 18.57 21.39 8.49
CA LEU A 183 17.51 20.95 9.39
C LEU A 183 16.60 22.13 9.71
N LYS A 184 15.31 21.96 9.41
CA LYS A 184 14.28 22.87 9.91
C LYS A 184 14.12 22.65 11.41
N LEU A 185 14.21 23.71 12.19
CA LEU A 185 13.99 23.62 13.63
C LEU A 185 12.53 23.99 13.94
N PHE A 186 11.76 23.00 14.35
CA PHE A 186 10.35 23.15 14.71
C PHE A 186 10.26 23.14 16.24
N PHE A 187 9.95 24.28 16.85
CA PHE A 187 10.02 24.43 18.31
C PHE A 187 8.70 24.03 18.95
N ASN A 188 8.73 23.31 20.07
CA ASN A 188 7.61 23.28 21.00
C ASN A 188 7.76 24.45 21.98
N ARG A 189 6.87 25.44 21.90
CA ARG A 189 6.95 26.70 22.67
C ARG A 189 8.30 27.42 22.51
N GLY A 190 9.08 27.53 23.60
CA GLY A 190 10.35 28.26 23.65
C GLY A 190 10.19 29.79 23.68
N PHE A 191 9.07 30.30 24.19
CA PHE A 191 8.71 31.72 24.09
C PHE A 191 9.75 32.67 24.69
N GLU A 192 10.46 32.24 25.73
CA GLU A 192 11.47 33.03 26.46
C GLU A 192 12.76 33.25 25.65
N VAL A 193 13.02 32.43 24.63
CA VAL A 193 14.22 32.52 23.78
C VAL A 193 13.91 33.01 22.37
N LEU A 194 12.66 32.92 21.91
CA LEU A 194 12.25 33.35 20.57
C LEU A 194 12.63 34.81 20.22
N PRO A 195 12.55 35.80 21.14
CA PRO A 195 12.99 37.17 20.84
C PRO A 195 14.45 37.29 20.41
N ASP A 196 15.31 36.35 20.84
CA ASP A 196 16.74 36.32 20.52
C ASP A 196 17.06 35.47 19.27
N LEU A 197 16.07 34.85 18.65
CA LEU A 197 16.22 33.77 17.66
C LEU A 197 15.53 34.09 16.33
N ASP A 198 15.63 35.33 15.87
CA ASP A 198 15.09 35.74 14.58
C ASP A 198 15.65 34.90 13.41
N GLY A 199 14.74 34.33 12.62
CA GLY A 199 15.07 33.49 11.46
C GLY A 199 15.50 32.05 11.78
N VAL A 200 15.54 31.65 13.05
CA VAL A 200 15.92 30.29 13.47
C VAL A 200 14.76 29.29 13.41
N PRO A 201 13.58 29.55 14.02
CA PRO A 201 12.48 28.59 14.01
C PRO A 201 11.79 28.54 12.64
N ALA A 202 11.58 27.33 12.13
CA ALA A 202 10.78 27.07 10.94
C ALA A 202 9.27 27.11 11.24
N ALA A 203 8.88 26.75 12.47
CA ALA A 203 7.53 26.86 13.01
C ALA A 203 7.59 26.77 14.55
N VAL A 204 6.48 27.11 15.21
CA VAL A 204 6.32 26.98 16.67
C VAL A 204 5.02 26.23 16.98
N ALA A 205 5.12 25.14 17.75
CA ALA A 205 4.00 24.39 18.27
C ALA A 205 3.58 24.87 19.66
N VAL A 206 2.31 24.66 19.99
CA VAL A 206 1.73 24.98 21.29
C VAL A 206 0.80 23.84 21.73
N GLU A 207 1.12 23.27 22.88
CA GLU A 207 0.25 22.36 23.64
C GLU A 207 -0.33 23.12 24.84
N SER A 208 -1.59 23.54 24.86
CA SER A 208 -2.63 23.43 23.81
C SER A 208 -3.43 24.74 23.74
N ILE A 209 -4.28 24.92 22.72
CA ILE A 209 -5.05 26.16 22.52
C ILE A 209 -6.46 26.09 23.13
N HIS A 210 -7.24 25.05 22.86
CA HIS A 210 -8.62 24.92 23.36
C HIS A 210 -8.86 23.65 24.17
N ALA A 211 -8.33 22.51 23.73
CA ALA A 211 -8.45 21.22 24.38
C ALA A 211 -7.07 20.70 24.75
N GLY A 212 -6.78 20.61 26.04
CA GLY A 212 -5.48 20.22 26.56
C GLY A 212 -5.52 18.91 27.36
N TRP A 213 -4.33 18.45 27.70
CA TRP A 213 -4.12 17.30 28.57
C TRP A 213 -3.48 17.78 29.89
N ASP A 214 -4.01 17.33 31.01
CA ASP A 214 -3.36 17.46 32.32
C ASP A 214 -2.61 16.17 32.63
N ALA A 215 -1.28 16.21 32.50
CA ALA A 215 -0.41 15.06 32.75
C ALA A 215 -0.44 14.58 34.21
N SER A 216 -0.69 15.49 35.17
CA SER A 216 -0.69 15.16 36.60
C SER A 216 -1.93 14.35 37.00
N THR A 217 -3.10 14.73 36.48
CA THR A 217 -4.37 14.05 36.76
C THR A 217 -4.75 13.03 35.69
N LYS A 218 -3.99 12.96 34.58
CA LYS A 218 -4.25 12.15 33.38
C LYS A 218 -5.66 12.37 32.84
N ARG A 219 -6.02 13.63 32.62
CA ARG A 219 -7.37 14.02 32.16
C ARG A 219 -7.33 15.03 31.02
N TYR A 220 -8.25 14.84 30.07
CA TYR A 220 -8.58 15.86 29.09
C TYR A 220 -9.28 17.03 29.78
N ARG A 221 -8.88 18.26 29.45
CA ARG A 221 -9.46 19.48 30.02
C ARG A 221 -9.56 20.59 28.97
N PRO A 222 -10.55 21.49 29.07
CA PRO A 222 -10.49 22.74 28.32
C PRO A 222 -9.31 23.59 28.80
N VAL A 223 -8.65 24.27 27.87
CA VAL A 223 -7.65 25.30 28.17
C VAL A 223 -8.40 26.53 28.69
N SER A 224 -7.91 27.14 29.77
CA SER A 224 -8.60 28.27 30.39
C SER A 224 -8.47 29.53 29.53
N GLU A 225 -9.40 30.48 29.69
CA GLU A 225 -9.32 31.75 28.99
C GLU A 225 -8.09 32.57 29.40
N SER A 226 -7.69 32.49 30.68
CA SER A 226 -6.46 33.13 31.16
C SER A 226 -5.21 32.55 30.50
N ASP A 227 -5.15 31.22 30.32
CA ASP A 227 -4.00 30.57 29.65
C ASP A 227 -3.93 30.99 28.17
N ARG A 228 -5.09 31.06 27.49
CA ARG A 228 -5.15 31.55 26.11
C ARG A 228 -4.71 33.01 25.98
N GLN A 229 -5.18 33.88 26.87
CA GLN A 229 -4.80 35.29 26.87
C GLN A 229 -3.30 35.45 27.14
N TRP A 230 -2.74 34.64 28.04
CA TRP A 230 -1.30 34.60 28.28
C TRP A 230 -0.52 34.13 27.05
N LEU A 231 -0.94 33.03 26.41
CA LEU A 231 -0.33 32.53 25.16
C LEU A 231 -0.36 33.59 24.06
N GLU A 232 -1.48 34.29 23.90
CA GLU A 232 -1.67 35.30 22.85
C GLU A 232 -0.61 36.43 22.92
N THR A 233 -0.11 36.76 24.11
CA THR A 233 0.99 37.73 24.28
C THR A 233 2.28 37.32 23.57
N PHE A 234 2.53 36.01 23.43
CA PHE A 234 3.67 35.45 22.71
C PHE A 234 3.34 35.13 21.25
N LEU A 235 2.11 34.72 20.95
CA LEU A 235 1.72 34.33 19.61
C LEU A 235 1.57 35.53 18.65
N GLN A 236 1.11 36.69 19.13
CA GLN A 236 0.97 37.88 18.28
C GLN A 236 2.29 38.29 17.59
N PRO A 237 3.42 38.44 18.30
CA PRO A 237 4.70 38.73 17.68
C PRO A 237 5.12 37.69 16.62
N LEU A 238 4.85 36.41 16.84
CA LEU A 238 5.20 35.33 15.91
C LEU A 238 4.35 35.40 14.64
N ARG A 239 3.04 35.66 14.78
CA ARG A 239 2.14 35.88 13.63
C ARG A 239 2.59 37.09 12.80
N ALA A 240 2.97 38.18 13.46
CA ALA A 240 3.47 39.38 12.79
C ALA A 240 4.77 39.13 11.98
N LYS A 241 5.59 38.17 12.42
CA LYS A 241 6.80 37.71 11.71
C LYS A 241 6.52 36.65 10.65
N GLY A 242 5.27 36.19 10.50
CA GLY A 242 4.89 35.15 9.54
C GLY A 242 5.41 33.76 9.90
N ILE A 243 5.74 33.52 11.18
CA ILE A 243 6.15 32.20 11.66
C ILE A 243 4.91 31.31 11.78
N PRO A 244 4.88 30.12 11.15
CA PRO A 244 3.77 29.20 11.29
C PRO A 244 3.56 28.76 12.72
N LEU A 245 2.30 28.75 13.14
CA LEU A 245 1.89 28.30 14.46
C LEU A 245 1.15 26.96 14.33
N VAL A 246 1.62 25.95 15.05
CA VAL A 246 0.99 24.64 15.14
C VAL A 246 0.26 24.53 16.47
N ALA A 247 -1.01 24.16 16.44
CA ALA A 247 -1.78 23.88 17.65
C ALA A 247 -1.89 22.37 17.84
N ILE A 248 -1.32 21.85 18.93
CA ILE A 248 -1.42 20.45 19.32
C ILE A 248 -2.44 20.37 20.46
N ASP A 249 -3.64 19.93 20.12
CA ASP A 249 -4.77 19.82 21.05
C ASP A 249 -5.14 18.35 21.28
N TYR A 250 -5.70 18.05 22.45
CA TYR A 250 -5.95 16.68 22.89
C TYR A 250 -7.43 16.42 23.11
N LEU A 251 -7.95 15.43 22.40
CA LEU A 251 -9.29 14.87 22.59
C LEU A 251 -9.22 13.34 22.53
N PRO A 252 -10.06 12.65 23.30
CA PRO A 252 -10.08 11.19 23.27
C PRO A 252 -10.69 10.66 21.95
N PRO A 253 -10.36 9.42 21.54
CA PRO A 253 -10.74 8.84 20.25
C PRO A 253 -12.23 8.93 19.90
N GLU A 254 -13.12 8.72 20.88
CA GLU A 254 -14.58 8.72 20.72
C GLU A 254 -15.16 10.12 20.45
N ARG A 255 -14.38 11.19 20.64
CA ARG A 255 -14.78 12.59 20.37
C ARG A 255 -14.30 13.09 19.02
N ARG A 256 -14.20 12.21 18.03
CA ARG A 256 -13.64 12.51 16.70
C ARG A 256 -14.40 13.60 15.93
N GLU A 257 -15.73 13.65 16.05
CA GLU A 257 -16.53 14.75 15.44
C GLU A 257 -16.21 16.11 16.06
N GLU A 258 -15.95 16.15 17.38
CA GLU A 258 -15.54 17.37 18.07
C GLU A 258 -14.12 17.78 17.65
N ALA A 259 -13.23 16.81 17.44
CA ALA A 259 -11.90 17.05 16.88
C ALA A 259 -11.96 17.67 15.48
N ARG A 260 -12.89 17.26 14.60
CA ARG A 260 -13.10 17.92 13.28
C ARG A 260 -13.53 19.37 13.41
N LYS A 261 -14.46 19.66 14.33
CA LYS A 261 -14.93 21.03 14.60
C LYS A 261 -13.79 21.89 15.17
N LEU A 262 -12.99 21.33 16.07
CA LEU A 262 -11.84 22.00 16.66
C LEU A 262 -10.74 22.26 15.62
N ALA A 263 -10.41 21.29 14.77
CA ALA A 263 -9.48 21.48 13.65
C ALA A 263 -9.92 22.63 12.75
N LYS A 264 -11.21 22.70 12.41
CA LYS A 264 -11.77 23.80 11.63
C LYS A 264 -11.58 25.15 12.33
N ARG A 265 -11.96 25.24 13.60
CA ARG A 265 -11.82 26.46 14.41
C ARG A 265 -10.36 26.94 14.46
N LEU A 266 -9.43 26.04 14.75
CA LEU A 266 -8.00 26.36 14.84
C LEU A 266 -7.45 26.90 13.51
N ARG A 267 -7.87 26.35 12.36
CA ARG A 267 -7.51 26.90 11.05
C ARG A 267 -8.04 28.31 10.82
N GLU A 268 -9.29 28.56 11.22
CA GLU A 268 -9.91 29.89 11.14
C GLU A 268 -9.19 30.91 12.04
N GLU A 269 -8.61 30.44 13.15
CA GLU A 269 -7.76 31.22 14.07
C GLU A 269 -6.29 31.35 13.58
N GLY A 270 -5.96 30.79 12.41
CA GLY A 270 -4.65 30.92 11.76
C GLY A 270 -3.60 29.90 12.20
N PHE A 271 -4.00 28.81 12.87
CA PHE A 271 -3.12 27.70 13.24
C PHE A 271 -3.15 26.58 12.20
N ILE A 272 -2.06 25.80 12.18
CA ILE A 272 -2.04 24.46 11.59
C ILE A 272 -2.41 23.49 12.73
N PRO A 273 -3.61 22.88 12.70
CA PRO A 273 -4.04 22.03 13.81
C PRO A 273 -3.43 20.64 13.73
N TYR A 274 -3.25 20.01 14.88
CA TYR A 274 -3.23 18.57 15.06
C TYR A 274 -4.00 18.23 16.33
N ILE A 275 -5.05 17.43 16.20
CA ILE A 275 -5.84 16.95 17.33
C ILE A 275 -5.67 15.45 17.44
N GLY A 276 -5.07 14.99 18.53
CA GLY A 276 -4.76 13.58 18.78
C GLY A 276 -4.91 13.18 20.25
N THR A 277 -4.35 12.03 20.58
CA THR A 277 -4.23 11.53 21.97
C THR A 277 -2.91 12.01 22.60
N PRO A 278 -2.83 12.16 23.93
CA PRO A 278 -1.60 12.62 24.60
C PRO A 278 -0.40 11.71 24.37
N ASP A 279 -0.63 10.41 24.16
CA ASP A 279 0.44 9.43 23.88
C ASP A 279 0.97 9.52 22.43
N LEU A 280 0.32 10.30 21.56
CA LEU A 280 0.68 10.46 20.14
C LEU A 280 0.85 9.11 19.42
N ASN A 281 0.00 8.15 19.78
CA ASN A 281 -0.02 6.78 19.28
C ASN A 281 -1.28 6.46 18.44
N SER A 282 -1.97 7.50 17.97
CA SER A 282 -3.20 7.42 17.18
C SER A 282 -3.10 8.32 15.96
N MET A 283 -3.95 8.09 14.96
CA MET A 283 -4.00 8.97 13.79
C MET A 283 -5.01 10.11 14.01
N GLY A 284 -4.46 11.25 14.42
CA GLY A 284 -5.19 12.48 14.70
C GLY A 284 -5.79 13.16 13.46
N ILE A 285 -6.34 14.35 13.68
CA ILE A 285 -6.93 15.21 12.64
C ILE A 285 -6.12 16.48 12.50
N SER A 286 -5.74 16.83 11.26
CA SER A 286 -5.11 18.11 10.93
C SER A 286 -5.99 18.93 9.98
N SER A 287 -5.39 19.77 9.12
CA SER A 287 -6.06 20.39 7.98
C SER A 287 -6.57 19.38 6.95
N ILE A 288 -6.07 18.16 7.04
CA ILE A 288 -6.56 16.97 6.35
C ILE A 288 -6.93 15.90 7.39
N GLU A 289 -7.78 14.97 6.99
CA GLU A 289 -8.12 13.80 7.79
C GLU A 289 -7.87 12.53 6.97
N ILE A 290 -7.02 11.64 7.48
CA ILE A 290 -6.81 10.30 6.89
C ILE A 290 -8.15 9.57 6.84
N GLN A 291 -8.42 8.95 5.70
CA GLN A 291 -9.54 8.04 5.53
C GLN A 291 -8.98 6.61 5.65
N PRO A 292 -9.30 5.88 6.74
CA PRO A 292 -8.71 4.58 6.99
C PRO A 292 -8.95 3.59 5.85
N ARG A 293 -7.86 2.95 5.41
CA ARG A 293 -7.89 1.86 4.41
C ARG A 293 -7.36 0.54 4.95
N ARG A 294 -6.92 0.50 6.21
CA ARG A 294 -6.39 -0.71 6.84
C ARG A 294 -7.50 -1.49 7.51
N ILE A 295 -7.51 -2.79 7.31
CA ILE A 295 -8.28 -3.77 8.08
C ILE A 295 -7.29 -4.67 8.79
N ALA A 296 -7.42 -4.77 10.11
CA ALA A 296 -6.66 -5.75 10.88
C ALA A 296 -7.39 -7.09 10.81
N LEU A 297 -6.79 -8.08 10.17
CA LEU A 297 -7.33 -9.44 10.13
C LEU A 297 -6.59 -10.30 11.15
N VAL A 298 -7.27 -10.63 12.24
CA VAL A 298 -6.74 -11.47 13.31
C VAL A 298 -7.03 -12.93 12.99
N TYR A 299 -6.00 -13.76 13.06
CA TYR A 299 -6.10 -15.19 12.77
C TYR A 299 -5.34 -16.03 13.80
N ASP A 300 -5.74 -17.29 13.91
CA ASP A 300 -5.10 -18.25 14.81
C ASP A 300 -4.13 -19.17 14.05
N PRO A 301 -2.82 -19.14 14.37
CA PRO A 301 -1.86 -20.06 13.76
C PRO A 301 -2.11 -21.55 14.05
N ARG A 302 -2.96 -21.90 15.03
CA ARG A 302 -3.44 -23.28 15.25
C ARG A 302 -4.30 -23.79 14.09
N GLU A 303 -4.88 -22.89 13.31
CA GLU A 303 -5.74 -23.20 12.14
C GLU A 303 -4.95 -23.28 10.83
N GLY A 304 -3.62 -23.20 10.90
CA GLY A 304 -2.73 -23.20 9.74
C GLY A 304 -1.96 -21.90 9.59
N ASP A 305 -1.02 -21.89 8.65
CA ASP A 305 -0.28 -20.67 8.31
C ASP A 305 -1.20 -19.65 7.63
N LEU A 306 -0.70 -18.41 7.52
CA LEU A 306 -1.42 -17.35 6.83
C LEU A 306 -1.91 -17.74 5.43
N ALA A 307 -1.12 -18.47 4.64
CA ALA A 307 -1.48 -18.85 3.28
C ALA A 307 -2.72 -19.77 3.22
N ASP A 308 -2.90 -20.61 4.24
CA ASP A 308 -3.99 -21.58 4.33
C ASP A 308 -5.19 -21.06 5.15
N ASN A 309 -5.00 -19.97 5.89
CA ASN A 309 -6.03 -19.42 6.75
C ASN A 309 -7.19 -18.82 5.94
N ALA A 310 -8.43 -19.20 6.29
CA ALA A 310 -9.65 -18.77 5.60
C ALA A 310 -9.82 -17.24 5.54
N GLY A 311 -9.38 -16.50 6.57
CA GLY A 311 -9.41 -15.05 6.53
C GLY A 311 -8.53 -14.46 5.43
N HIS A 312 -7.37 -15.06 5.17
CA HIS A 312 -6.51 -14.65 4.06
C HIS A 312 -7.06 -15.13 2.72
N SER A 313 -7.32 -16.43 2.58
CA SER A 313 -7.68 -17.05 1.31
C SER A 313 -9.06 -16.67 0.79
N LEU A 314 -10.03 -16.39 1.68
CA LEU A 314 -11.42 -16.08 1.29
C LEU A 314 -11.79 -14.60 1.42
N LEU A 315 -11.24 -13.84 2.37
CA LEU A 315 -11.56 -12.40 2.52
C LEU A 315 -10.54 -11.47 1.89
N GLY A 316 -9.26 -11.86 1.80
CA GLY A 316 -8.19 -10.98 1.36
C GLY A 316 -8.49 -10.33 0.00
N GLY A 317 -8.82 -11.13 -1.02
CA GLY A 317 -9.15 -10.65 -2.36
C GLY A 317 -10.42 -9.78 -2.43
N LEU A 318 -11.37 -10.01 -1.52
CA LEU A 318 -12.61 -9.23 -1.43
C LEU A 318 -12.35 -7.84 -0.83
N LEU A 319 -11.56 -7.80 0.25
CA LEU A 319 -11.15 -6.56 0.91
C LEU A 319 -10.26 -5.70 0.00
N GLU A 320 -9.34 -6.32 -0.74
CA GLU A 320 -8.54 -5.66 -1.78
C GLU A 320 -9.44 -4.99 -2.84
N TYR A 321 -10.48 -5.67 -3.32
CA TYR A 321 -11.45 -5.09 -4.27
C TYR A 321 -12.24 -3.92 -3.68
N LEU A 322 -12.61 -4.00 -2.40
CA LEU A 322 -13.23 -2.89 -1.66
C LEU A 322 -12.27 -1.71 -1.45
N GLY A 323 -11.01 -1.85 -1.86
CA GLY A 323 -9.99 -0.82 -1.78
C GLY A 323 -9.27 -0.82 -0.45
N TYR A 324 -9.32 -1.89 0.34
CA TYR A 324 -8.66 -1.97 1.65
C TYR A 324 -7.36 -2.77 1.59
N ARG A 325 -6.38 -2.34 2.37
CA ARG A 325 -5.19 -3.13 2.71
C ARG A 325 -5.52 -3.99 3.92
N VAL A 326 -5.03 -5.22 3.93
CA VAL A 326 -5.18 -6.14 5.06
C VAL A 326 -3.85 -6.27 5.78
N ASP A 327 -3.85 -5.97 7.08
CA ASP A 327 -2.75 -6.27 7.99
C ASP A 327 -3.11 -7.53 8.77
N TYR A 328 -2.34 -8.61 8.59
CA TYR A 328 -2.62 -9.91 9.20
C TYR A 328 -1.92 -10.03 10.55
N LEU A 329 -2.70 -10.23 11.62
CA LEU A 329 -2.22 -10.28 13.00
C LEU A 329 -2.40 -11.69 13.57
N PRO A 330 -1.32 -12.50 13.69
CA PRO A 330 -1.41 -13.79 14.36
C PRO A 330 -1.60 -13.61 15.87
N THR A 331 -2.48 -14.41 16.48
CA THR A 331 -2.71 -14.38 17.94
C THR A 331 -1.54 -14.86 18.79
N THR A 332 -0.49 -15.44 18.18
CA THR A 332 0.75 -15.85 18.86
C THR A 332 1.78 -14.72 18.96
N SER A 333 1.58 -13.61 18.25
CA SER A 333 2.45 -12.43 18.34
C SER A 333 1.87 -11.41 19.31
N ALA A 334 2.73 -10.51 19.81
CA ALA A 334 2.26 -9.37 20.58
C ALA A 334 1.30 -8.54 19.73
N MET A 335 0.11 -8.27 20.25
CA MET A 335 -0.85 -7.41 19.58
C MET A 335 -0.33 -5.96 19.60
N PRO A 336 -0.57 -5.17 18.54
CA PRO A 336 -0.10 -3.79 18.50
C PRO A 336 -0.66 -2.96 19.66
N SER A 337 0.21 -2.18 20.30
CA SER A 337 -0.12 -1.33 21.46
C SER A 337 -0.53 0.09 21.10
N TYR A 338 -0.30 0.53 19.86
CA TYR A 338 -0.79 1.82 19.37
C TYR A 338 -2.30 1.78 19.15
N ALA A 339 -2.95 2.94 19.21
CA ALA A 339 -4.39 3.07 19.00
C ALA A 339 -4.74 2.94 17.51
N PHE A 340 -5.87 2.30 17.23
CA PHE A 340 -6.40 2.03 15.91
C PHE A 340 -7.27 3.18 15.37
N SER A 341 -7.79 4.03 16.26
CA SER A 341 -8.61 5.18 15.89
C SER A 341 -7.94 6.06 14.84
N GLY A 342 -8.67 6.30 13.74
CA GLY A 342 -8.20 7.09 12.60
C GLY A 342 -7.18 6.38 11.69
N LEU A 343 -6.69 5.20 12.03
CA LEU A 343 -5.72 4.43 11.24
C LEU A 343 -6.36 3.18 10.61
N TYR A 344 -7.15 2.44 11.37
CA TYR A 344 -7.86 1.24 10.92
C TYR A 344 -9.34 1.53 10.69
N ALA A 345 -9.88 1.01 9.59
CA ALA A 345 -11.31 1.05 9.31
C ALA A 345 -12.08 0.00 10.14
N GLY A 346 -11.38 -1.03 10.63
CA GLY A 346 -11.93 -2.00 11.56
C GLY A 346 -11.06 -3.24 11.72
N VAL A 347 -11.55 -4.15 12.55
CA VAL A 347 -10.93 -5.43 12.87
C VAL A 347 -11.84 -6.55 12.38
N VAL A 348 -11.28 -7.57 11.73
CA VAL A 348 -11.96 -8.81 11.39
C VAL A 348 -11.22 -9.94 12.07
N THR A 349 -11.92 -10.77 12.84
CA THR A 349 -11.39 -12.01 13.40
C THR A 349 -11.97 -13.17 12.61
N TRP A 350 -11.11 -14.09 12.15
CA TRP A 350 -11.55 -15.38 11.61
C TRP A 350 -10.84 -16.50 12.37
N MET A 351 -11.49 -16.97 13.43
CA MET A 351 -10.95 -17.99 14.33
C MET A 351 -12.06 -18.95 14.73
N THR A 352 -11.90 -20.22 14.39
CA THR A 352 -12.86 -21.29 14.62
C THR A 352 -12.44 -22.27 15.72
N SER A 353 -11.18 -22.21 16.17
CA SER A 353 -10.60 -23.03 17.25
C SER A 353 -10.94 -22.53 18.66
N GLY A 354 -11.73 -21.46 18.76
CA GLY A 354 -12.07 -20.80 20.02
C GLY A 354 -11.05 -19.75 20.45
N PRO A 355 -11.06 -19.33 21.73
CA PRO A 355 -10.16 -18.30 22.24
C PRO A 355 -8.68 -18.65 22.05
N PRO A 356 -7.79 -17.66 21.81
CA PRO A 356 -6.36 -17.88 21.70
C PRO A 356 -5.74 -18.25 23.05
N GLN A 357 -4.47 -18.68 23.04
CA GLN A 357 -3.76 -19.09 24.26
C GLN A 357 -3.69 -17.98 25.32
N ASP A 358 -3.42 -16.74 24.92
CA ASP A 358 -3.49 -15.56 25.79
C ASP A 358 -4.83 -14.84 25.60
N SER A 359 -5.92 -15.51 25.97
CA SER A 359 -7.26 -14.94 25.87
C SER A 359 -7.47 -13.65 26.68
N PRO A 360 -6.85 -13.44 27.88
CA PRO A 360 -7.00 -12.18 28.59
C PRO A 360 -6.38 -10.99 27.85
N ALA A 361 -5.19 -11.15 27.24
CA ALA A 361 -4.59 -10.09 26.44
C ALA A 361 -5.43 -9.80 25.19
N PHE A 362 -5.90 -10.84 24.50
CA PHE A 362 -6.79 -10.70 23.35
C PHE A 362 -8.09 -9.98 23.69
N ASN A 363 -8.76 -10.35 24.78
CA ASN A 363 -10.02 -9.73 25.20
C ASN A 363 -9.84 -8.27 25.60
N ARG A 364 -8.73 -7.91 26.28
CA ARG A 364 -8.39 -6.50 26.55
C ARG A 364 -8.19 -5.73 25.26
N TRP A 365 -7.42 -6.28 24.33
CA TRP A 365 -7.14 -5.65 23.04
C TRP A 365 -8.42 -5.43 22.23
N ILE A 366 -9.35 -6.39 22.19
CA ILE A 366 -10.67 -6.22 21.57
C ILE A 366 -11.49 -5.14 22.30
N GLY A 367 -11.46 -5.13 23.64
CA GLY A 367 -12.13 -4.12 24.47
C GLY A 367 -11.64 -2.70 24.19
N GLU A 368 -10.34 -2.51 23.98
CA GLU A 368 -9.76 -1.21 23.60
C GLU A 368 -10.28 -0.73 22.24
N ARG A 369 -10.47 -1.63 21.26
CA ARG A 369 -11.06 -1.26 19.97
C ARG A 369 -12.49 -0.75 20.11
N LEU A 370 -13.26 -1.34 21.03
CA LEU A 370 -14.60 -0.84 21.36
C LEU A 370 -14.55 0.54 22.01
N ASP A 371 -13.62 0.77 22.92
CA ASP A 371 -13.43 2.07 23.59
C ASP A 371 -13.02 3.15 22.56
N GLU A 372 -12.23 2.77 21.56
CA GLU A 372 -11.83 3.64 20.44
C GLU A 372 -12.91 3.84 19.36
N GLN A 373 -14.06 3.15 19.46
CA GLN A 373 -15.11 3.09 18.44
C GLN A 373 -14.64 2.55 17.08
N VAL A 374 -13.68 1.62 17.09
CA VAL A 374 -13.22 0.90 15.91
C VAL A 374 -14.10 -0.34 15.71
N PRO A 375 -14.80 -0.51 14.57
CA PRO A 375 -15.68 -1.65 14.35
C PRO A 375 -14.95 -3.00 14.40
N VAL A 376 -15.56 -3.98 15.05
CA VAL A 376 -15.05 -5.36 15.20
C VAL A 376 -16.02 -6.34 14.56
N VAL A 377 -15.51 -7.21 13.69
CA VAL A 377 -16.27 -8.29 13.05
C VAL A 377 -15.74 -9.64 13.50
N PHE A 378 -16.65 -10.49 13.96
CA PHE A 378 -16.40 -11.90 14.23
C PHE A 378 -16.92 -12.74 13.07
N PHE A 379 -16.03 -13.41 12.36
CA PHE A 379 -16.33 -14.11 11.12
C PHE A 379 -15.98 -15.60 11.25
N GLY A 380 -16.91 -16.47 10.89
CA GLY A 380 -16.76 -17.93 10.97
C GLY A 380 -16.88 -18.48 12.40
N GLY A 381 -16.20 -17.88 13.38
CA GLY A 381 -16.25 -18.27 14.79
C GLY A 381 -16.28 -17.08 15.75
N LEU A 382 -16.54 -17.37 17.03
CA LEU A 382 -16.57 -16.41 18.13
C LEU A 382 -15.53 -16.80 19.19
N PRO A 383 -14.28 -16.30 19.09
CA PRO A 383 -13.18 -16.62 20.01
C PRO A 383 -13.26 -15.87 21.36
N ILE A 384 -14.48 -15.55 21.82
CA ILE A 384 -14.73 -14.82 23.08
C ILE A 384 -15.59 -15.69 24.01
N GLU A 385 -15.09 -15.90 25.22
CA GLU A 385 -15.80 -16.57 26.33
C GLU A 385 -16.01 -15.64 27.54
N ASP A 386 -15.42 -14.44 27.52
CA ASP A 386 -15.57 -13.47 28.59
C ASP A 386 -16.97 -12.86 28.59
N ASN A 387 -17.74 -13.16 29.63
CA ASN A 387 -19.14 -12.71 29.76
C ASN A 387 -19.30 -11.19 29.87
N VAL A 388 -18.29 -10.48 30.40
CA VAL A 388 -18.36 -9.02 30.52
C VAL A 388 -18.23 -8.41 29.13
N LEU A 389 -17.29 -8.90 28.33
CA LEU A 389 -17.08 -8.46 26.97
C LEU A 389 -18.25 -8.85 26.04
N LEU A 390 -18.80 -10.07 26.16
CA LEU A 390 -20.01 -10.47 25.43
C LEU A 390 -21.19 -9.53 25.71
N LYS A 391 -21.40 -9.15 26.97
CA LYS A 391 -22.43 -8.16 27.34
C LYS A 391 -22.16 -6.78 26.75
N ARG A 392 -20.91 -6.35 26.62
CA ARG A 392 -20.56 -5.10 25.90
C ARG A 392 -20.97 -5.15 24.43
N PHE A 393 -20.94 -6.33 23.80
CA PHE A 393 -21.46 -6.53 22.45
C PHE A 393 -23.00 -6.67 22.39
N GLY A 394 -23.70 -6.67 23.53
CA GLY A 394 -25.12 -6.96 23.58
C GLY A 394 -25.45 -8.41 23.23
N LEU A 395 -24.53 -9.34 23.49
CA LEU A 395 -24.65 -10.76 23.20
C LEU A 395 -24.67 -11.59 24.47
N GLU A 396 -25.37 -12.72 24.42
CA GLU A 396 -25.30 -13.78 25.41
C GLU A 396 -24.96 -15.09 24.72
N ARG A 397 -24.11 -15.89 25.35
CA ARG A 397 -23.68 -17.19 24.83
C ARG A 397 -24.28 -18.30 25.67
N ASP A 398 -25.05 -19.15 25.02
CA ASP A 398 -25.75 -20.28 25.62
C ASP A 398 -24.98 -21.60 25.40
N VAL A 399 -25.46 -22.67 26.04
CA VAL A 399 -25.00 -24.03 25.75
C VAL A 399 -25.45 -24.43 24.35
N SER A 400 -24.54 -25.04 23.58
CA SER A 400 -24.85 -25.53 22.24
C SER A 400 -26.08 -26.47 22.26
N PRO A 401 -27.06 -26.29 21.37
CA PRO A 401 -28.28 -27.07 21.39
C PRO A 401 -28.14 -28.56 21.06
N GLY A 402 -26.96 -28.99 20.60
CA GLY A 402 -26.81 -30.30 19.97
C GLY A 402 -27.61 -30.42 18.66
N ILE A 403 -27.80 -31.66 18.19
CA ILE A 403 -28.55 -31.92 16.95
C ILE A 403 -30.06 -31.83 17.23
N GLN A 404 -30.70 -30.82 16.65
CA GLN A 404 -32.14 -30.59 16.72
C GLN A 404 -32.69 -29.91 15.46
N ALA A 405 -34.01 -29.91 15.29
CA ALA A 405 -34.67 -29.13 14.24
C ALA A 405 -34.66 -27.63 14.60
N LEU A 406 -34.42 -26.79 13.61
CA LEU A 406 -34.46 -25.34 13.72
C LEU A 406 -35.37 -24.75 12.63
N THR A 407 -36.04 -23.65 12.97
CA THR A 407 -36.87 -22.88 12.05
C THR A 407 -36.27 -21.48 11.90
N ILE A 408 -36.15 -20.98 10.67
CA ILE A 408 -35.75 -19.58 10.43
C ILE A 408 -36.93 -18.69 10.79
N THR A 409 -36.75 -17.81 11.78
CA THR A 409 -37.76 -16.84 12.20
C THR A 409 -37.50 -15.45 11.67
N HIS A 410 -36.25 -15.13 11.34
CA HIS A 410 -35.88 -13.88 10.68
C HIS A 410 -34.70 -14.11 9.73
N GLN A 411 -34.74 -13.44 8.57
CA GLN A 411 -33.66 -13.44 7.59
C GLN A 411 -33.67 -12.12 6.81
N ASP A 412 -32.56 -11.38 6.85
CA ASP A 412 -32.31 -10.26 5.95
C ASP A 412 -31.65 -10.75 4.66
N LYS A 413 -32.45 -10.85 3.60
CA LYS A 413 -32.00 -11.32 2.28
C LYS A 413 -31.02 -10.38 1.58
N THR A 414 -30.86 -9.14 2.04
CA THR A 414 -29.85 -8.22 1.49
C THR A 414 -28.43 -8.61 1.89
N LEU A 415 -28.28 -9.36 2.99
CA LEU A 415 -26.99 -9.77 3.54
C LEU A 415 -26.77 -11.29 3.48
N ILE A 416 -27.83 -12.11 3.57
CA ILE A 416 -27.67 -13.57 3.68
C ILE A 416 -28.74 -14.36 2.91
N GLY A 417 -28.31 -15.43 2.24
CA GLY A 417 -29.17 -16.43 1.58
C GLY A 417 -29.69 -16.04 0.20
N ALA A 418 -29.24 -14.92 -0.36
CA ALA A 418 -29.58 -14.47 -1.70
C ALA A 418 -28.34 -14.22 -2.59
N PHE A 419 -27.15 -14.70 -2.16
CA PHE A 419 -25.89 -14.52 -2.87
C PHE A 419 -25.55 -15.73 -3.76
N GLU A 420 -24.72 -16.69 -3.29
CA GLU A 420 -24.37 -17.89 -4.09
C GLU A 420 -25.14 -19.16 -3.65
N ALA A 421 -25.61 -19.19 -2.40
CA ALA A 421 -26.37 -20.30 -1.82
C ALA A 421 -27.47 -19.80 -0.85
N PRO A 422 -28.59 -20.54 -0.71
CA PRO A 422 -29.64 -20.20 0.26
C PRO A 422 -29.24 -20.57 1.69
N VAL A 423 -29.91 -19.97 2.68
CA VAL A 423 -29.80 -20.40 4.08
C VAL A 423 -30.56 -21.71 4.28
N MET A 424 -29.89 -22.70 4.88
CA MET A 424 -30.52 -23.94 5.35
C MET A 424 -30.42 -24.02 6.89
N PRO A 425 -31.52 -24.31 7.62
CA PRO A 425 -31.45 -24.44 9.08
C PRO A 425 -30.55 -25.62 9.48
N ARG A 426 -29.48 -25.35 10.26
CA ARG A 426 -28.50 -26.35 10.72
C ARG A 426 -28.16 -26.12 12.19
N SER A 427 -28.37 -27.14 13.01
CA SER A 427 -28.01 -27.12 14.44
C SER A 427 -26.62 -27.69 14.71
N ARG A 428 -26.10 -28.54 13.80
CA ARG A 428 -24.74 -29.05 13.89
C ARG A 428 -23.74 -27.89 13.74
N ASP A 429 -22.77 -27.85 14.66
CA ASP A 429 -21.71 -26.83 14.72
C ASP A 429 -22.23 -25.39 14.93
N LEU A 430 -23.50 -25.23 15.30
CA LEU A 430 -24.08 -23.94 15.66
C LEU A 430 -23.50 -23.45 17.00
N THR A 431 -22.88 -22.27 16.97
CA THR A 431 -22.58 -21.54 18.19
C THR A 431 -23.85 -20.89 18.72
N ALA A 432 -24.27 -21.27 19.93
CA ALA A 432 -25.48 -20.76 20.56
C ALA A 432 -25.25 -19.34 21.08
N VAL A 433 -25.59 -18.35 20.27
CA VAL A 433 -25.55 -16.92 20.62
C VAL A 433 -26.95 -16.35 20.50
N SER A 434 -27.35 -15.53 21.46
CA SER A 434 -28.57 -14.74 21.45
C SER A 434 -28.26 -13.27 21.67
N VAL A 435 -29.22 -12.40 21.32
CA VAL A 435 -29.07 -10.95 21.40
C VAL A 435 -29.80 -10.43 22.65
N LEU A 436 -29.11 -9.63 23.45
CA LEU A 436 -29.68 -8.95 24.62
C LEU A 436 -30.61 -7.80 24.21
N PRO A 437 -31.52 -7.33 25.09
CA PRO A 437 -32.32 -6.13 24.84
C PRO A 437 -31.42 -4.92 24.51
N ASN A 438 -31.77 -4.18 23.44
CA ASN A 438 -30.97 -3.09 22.87
C ASN A 438 -29.59 -3.52 22.32
N GLY A 439 -29.40 -4.82 22.08
CA GLY A 439 -28.22 -5.37 21.40
C GLY A 439 -28.26 -5.14 19.88
N PRO A 440 -27.33 -5.76 19.15
CA PRO A 440 -27.19 -5.58 17.70
C PRO A 440 -28.42 -6.10 16.93
N THR A 441 -28.60 -5.61 15.71
CA THR A 441 -29.71 -6.00 14.83
C THR A 441 -29.51 -7.42 14.30
N PRO A 442 -30.47 -8.34 14.51
CA PRO A 442 -30.45 -9.67 13.92
C PRO A 442 -30.48 -9.64 12.39
N VAL A 443 -29.56 -10.36 11.74
CA VAL A 443 -29.59 -10.64 10.29
C VAL A 443 -30.18 -12.02 10.03
N LEU A 444 -29.88 -13.00 10.89
CA LEU A 444 -30.46 -14.34 10.86
C LEU A 444 -30.86 -14.75 12.27
N SER A 445 -32.13 -15.10 12.47
CA SER A 445 -32.62 -15.69 13.71
C SER A 445 -33.27 -17.05 13.46
N LEU A 446 -33.00 -17.97 14.36
CA LEU A 446 -33.46 -19.36 14.33
C LEU A 446 -34.15 -19.67 15.65
N THR A 447 -35.19 -20.49 15.63
CA THR A 447 -35.81 -21.01 16.84
C THR A 447 -35.84 -22.53 16.86
N ASN A 448 -35.70 -23.10 18.04
CA ASN A 448 -35.97 -24.52 18.25
C ASN A 448 -37.41 -24.75 18.73
N ALA A 449 -37.78 -26.03 18.86
CA ALA A 449 -39.11 -26.42 19.35
C ALA A 449 -39.41 -25.95 20.78
N ALA A 450 -38.38 -25.69 21.60
CA ALA A 450 -38.51 -25.17 22.95
C ALA A 450 -38.68 -23.64 23.01
N GLY A 451 -38.66 -22.94 21.87
CA GLY A 451 -38.80 -21.49 21.78
C GLY A 451 -37.52 -20.70 22.06
N GLN A 452 -36.37 -21.38 22.22
CA GLN A 452 -35.07 -20.73 22.35
C GLN A 452 -34.67 -20.11 21.00
N VAL A 453 -34.19 -18.87 21.04
CA VAL A 453 -33.79 -18.09 19.86
C VAL A 453 -32.27 -18.08 19.75
N TYR A 454 -31.74 -18.41 18.57
CA TYR A 454 -30.33 -18.29 18.22
C TYR A 454 -30.16 -17.27 17.10
N THR A 455 -29.20 -16.38 17.23
CA THR A 455 -28.92 -15.29 16.28
C THR A 455 -27.46 -15.33 15.84
N PRO A 456 -27.07 -16.27 14.95
CA PRO A 456 -25.68 -16.47 14.53
C PRO A 456 -25.14 -15.38 13.60
N VAL A 457 -26.00 -14.47 13.11
CA VAL A 457 -25.60 -13.35 12.25
C VAL A 457 -26.26 -12.06 12.73
N VAL A 458 -25.45 -11.04 13.03
CA VAL A 458 -25.90 -9.72 13.49
C VAL A 458 -25.05 -8.58 12.91
N VAL A 459 -25.62 -7.37 12.89
CA VAL A 459 -24.93 -6.11 12.63
C VAL A 459 -25.31 -5.09 13.72
N GLY A 460 -24.35 -4.35 14.26
CA GLY A 460 -24.58 -3.32 15.28
C GLY A 460 -23.51 -2.22 15.28
N GLU A 461 -23.64 -1.25 16.18
CA GLU A 461 -22.74 -0.08 16.22
C GLU A 461 -21.27 -0.45 16.48
N TRP A 462 -21.02 -1.53 17.22
CA TRP A 462 -19.67 -2.03 17.48
C TRP A 462 -19.11 -2.87 16.33
N GLY A 463 -19.95 -3.27 15.37
CA GLY A 463 -19.56 -4.02 14.21
C GLY A 463 -20.52 -5.16 13.86
N GLY A 464 -20.04 -6.41 13.84
CA GLY A 464 -20.90 -7.53 13.45
C GLY A 464 -20.39 -8.91 13.80
N LEU A 465 -21.27 -9.89 13.63
CA LEU A 465 -21.02 -11.30 13.87
C LEU A 465 -21.63 -12.08 12.71
N ALA A 466 -20.87 -12.99 12.10
CA ALA A 466 -21.38 -13.95 11.11
C ALA A 466 -20.71 -15.31 11.33
N LEU A 467 -21.45 -16.26 11.90
CA LEU A 467 -20.91 -17.54 12.35
C LEU A 467 -21.19 -18.69 11.38
N ALA A 468 -20.26 -19.64 11.34
CA ALA A 468 -20.52 -20.96 10.78
C ALA A 468 -21.70 -21.65 11.53
N PRO A 469 -22.50 -22.49 10.86
CA PRO A 469 -22.38 -22.93 9.46
C PRO A 469 -23.11 -22.02 8.45
N TYR A 470 -23.42 -20.77 8.81
CA TYR A 470 -24.30 -19.89 8.00
C TYR A 470 -23.57 -18.94 7.05
N ILE A 471 -22.24 -18.99 7.01
CA ILE A 471 -21.43 -18.17 6.09
C ILE A 471 -21.18 -18.85 4.74
N LEU A 472 -20.97 -20.17 4.76
CA LEU A 472 -20.55 -20.97 3.60
C LEU A 472 -21.34 -22.27 3.57
N GLU A 473 -21.81 -22.64 2.37
CA GLU A 473 -22.26 -23.98 2.05
C GLU A 473 -21.06 -24.77 1.55
N VAL A 474 -20.66 -25.81 2.27
CA VAL A 474 -19.44 -26.58 1.99
C VAL A 474 -19.79 -28.05 1.73
N ASN A 475 -19.20 -28.62 0.69
CA ASN A 475 -19.14 -30.07 0.48
C ASN A 475 -17.69 -30.51 0.23
N ASN A 476 -17.47 -31.80 -0.07
CA ASN A 476 -16.12 -32.36 -0.21
C ASN A 476 -15.28 -31.75 -1.34
N GLU A 477 -15.89 -31.07 -2.31
CA GLU A 477 -15.22 -30.56 -3.52
C GLU A 477 -15.35 -29.04 -3.71
N ARG A 478 -16.37 -28.41 -3.11
CA ARG A 478 -16.79 -27.04 -3.43
C ARG A 478 -17.35 -26.33 -2.21
N SER A 479 -17.15 -25.01 -2.20
CA SER A 479 -17.75 -24.10 -1.22
C SER A 479 -18.51 -23.00 -1.94
N ARG A 480 -19.58 -22.49 -1.33
CA ARG A 480 -20.36 -21.34 -1.84
C ARG A 480 -20.73 -20.39 -0.71
N TRP A 481 -20.73 -19.11 -1.02
CA TRP A 481 -21.14 -18.06 -0.10
C TRP A 481 -22.66 -18.06 0.13
N ILE A 482 -23.07 -18.34 1.37
CA ILE A 482 -24.45 -18.12 1.82
C ILE A 482 -24.64 -16.63 2.14
N LEU A 483 -23.69 -16.06 2.88
CA LEU A 483 -23.57 -14.63 3.17
C LEU A 483 -23.10 -13.88 1.91
N ASP A 484 -23.61 -12.68 1.63
CA ASP A 484 -22.91 -11.75 0.73
C ASP A 484 -21.77 -11.08 1.52
N PRO A 485 -20.50 -11.48 1.30
CA PRO A 485 -19.40 -10.98 2.11
C PRO A 485 -19.13 -9.50 1.87
N PHE A 486 -19.45 -8.95 0.69
CA PHE A 486 -19.26 -7.52 0.42
C PHE A 486 -20.28 -6.70 1.21
N ALA A 487 -21.56 -7.04 1.09
CA ALA A 487 -22.64 -6.31 1.76
C ALA A 487 -22.49 -6.38 3.28
N PHE A 488 -22.18 -7.56 3.83
CA PHE A 488 -21.98 -7.76 5.25
C PHE A 488 -20.76 -6.97 5.78
N LEU A 489 -19.59 -7.10 5.16
CA LEU A 489 -18.39 -6.39 5.62
C LEU A 489 -18.56 -4.86 5.52
N GLN A 490 -19.21 -4.36 4.46
CA GLN A 490 -19.49 -2.93 4.35
C GLN A 490 -20.44 -2.43 5.44
N ALA A 491 -21.49 -3.20 5.76
CA ALA A 491 -22.44 -2.85 6.81
C ALA A 491 -21.79 -2.93 8.20
N SER A 492 -21.14 -4.05 8.53
CA SER A 492 -20.57 -4.30 9.86
C SER A 492 -19.32 -3.49 10.16
N LEU A 493 -18.46 -3.20 9.18
CA LEU A 493 -17.29 -2.33 9.42
C LEU A 493 -17.61 -0.85 9.20
N HIS A 494 -18.88 -0.50 8.91
CA HIS A 494 -19.31 0.86 8.59
C HIS A 494 -18.44 1.51 7.49
N LEU A 495 -18.08 0.74 6.46
CA LEU A 495 -17.12 1.17 5.46
C LEU A 495 -17.66 2.38 4.66
N PRO A 496 -16.97 3.53 4.67
CA PRO A 496 -17.46 4.71 3.98
C PRO A 496 -17.36 4.55 2.46
N VAL A 497 -18.21 5.30 1.75
CA VAL A 497 -18.10 5.44 0.30
C VAL A 497 -16.88 6.31 -0.01
N GLN A 498 -15.86 5.71 -0.61
CA GLN A 498 -14.58 6.35 -0.92
C GLN A 498 -13.97 5.84 -2.24
N PRO A 499 -13.03 6.58 -2.86
CA PRO A 499 -12.27 6.08 -4.00
C PRO A 499 -11.52 4.81 -3.62
N ARG A 500 -11.52 3.82 -4.51
CA ARG A 500 -10.84 2.53 -4.29
C ARG A 500 -9.71 2.39 -5.31
N PRO A 501 -8.44 2.21 -4.90
CA PRO A 501 -7.40 1.93 -5.88
C PRO A 501 -7.72 0.66 -6.66
N ASP A 502 -7.48 0.68 -7.96
CA ASP A 502 -7.88 -0.41 -8.86
C ASP A 502 -6.68 -0.93 -9.65
N THR A 503 -6.36 -2.20 -9.44
CA THR A 503 -5.24 -2.90 -10.10
C THR A 503 -5.68 -3.65 -11.36
N THR A 504 -6.91 -3.48 -11.82
CA THR A 504 -7.46 -4.25 -12.95
C THR A 504 -7.51 -3.43 -14.23
N THR A 505 -7.47 -2.11 -14.10
CA THR A 505 -7.68 -1.14 -15.17
C THR A 505 -6.58 -0.08 -15.13
N GLU A 506 -6.03 0.27 -16.29
CA GLU A 506 -5.16 1.44 -16.45
C GLU A 506 -5.54 2.17 -17.74
N ASN A 507 -5.64 3.50 -17.67
CA ASN A 507 -6.14 4.34 -18.76
C ASN A 507 -7.41 3.75 -19.41
N GLY A 508 -8.37 3.35 -18.58
CA GLY A 508 -9.67 2.85 -19.02
C GLY A 508 -9.68 1.46 -19.64
N ARG A 509 -8.54 0.83 -19.90
CA ARG A 509 -8.48 -0.53 -20.45
C ARG A 509 -8.20 -1.56 -19.36
N ARG A 510 -8.77 -2.75 -19.50
CA ARG A 510 -8.41 -3.89 -18.63
C ARG A 510 -6.94 -4.24 -18.87
N ILE A 511 -6.19 -4.43 -17.80
CA ILE A 511 -4.77 -4.79 -17.85
C ILE A 511 -4.65 -6.26 -18.27
N ALA A 512 -3.69 -6.56 -19.15
CA ALA A 512 -3.30 -7.91 -19.52
C ALA A 512 -1.81 -8.16 -19.23
N THR A 513 -1.52 -9.29 -18.59
CA THR A 513 -0.16 -9.77 -18.34
C THR A 513 -0.02 -11.20 -18.83
N VAL A 514 1.12 -11.53 -19.40
CA VAL A 514 1.48 -12.90 -19.79
C VAL A 514 2.79 -13.26 -19.09
N HIS A 515 2.82 -14.38 -18.38
CA HIS A 515 4.07 -14.92 -17.86
C HIS A 515 4.17 -16.43 -18.06
N ILE A 516 5.39 -16.89 -18.32
CA ILE A 516 5.70 -18.28 -18.67
C ILE A 516 6.73 -18.80 -17.67
N ASP A 517 6.35 -19.85 -16.95
CA ASP A 517 7.24 -20.57 -16.05
C ASP A 517 8.13 -21.55 -16.82
N GLY A 518 9.34 -21.74 -16.30
CA GLY A 518 10.44 -22.41 -16.99
C GLY A 518 10.23 -23.89 -17.27
N ASP A 519 9.22 -24.51 -16.67
CA ASP A 519 9.01 -25.96 -16.64
C ASP A 519 8.79 -26.56 -18.01
N GLY A 520 9.44 -27.70 -18.23
CA GLY A 520 9.25 -28.50 -19.43
C GLY A 520 9.85 -27.85 -20.67
N PHE A 521 10.78 -26.90 -20.52
CA PHE A 521 11.54 -26.30 -21.63
C PHE A 521 12.16 -27.35 -22.58
N PRO A 522 12.78 -28.46 -22.10
CA PRO A 522 13.36 -29.49 -22.95
C PRO A 522 12.33 -30.51 -23.50
N SER A 523 11.04 -30.36 -23.16
CA SER A 523 9.99 -31.26 -23.67
C SER A 523 9.89 -31.17 -25.19
N ARG A 524 9.41 -32.24 -25.85
CA ARG A 524 9.24 -32.29 -27.31
C ARG A 524 7.77 -32.07 -27.67
N ALA A 525 7.50 -31.14 -28.57
CA ALA A 525 6.14 -30.86 -29.01
C ALA A 525 5.64 -31.91 -30.01
N GLU A 526 4.38 -32.33 -29.89
CA GLU A 526 3.71 -33.29 -30.77
C GLU A 526 3.24 -32.62 -32.08
N VAL A 527 4.14 -31.85 -32.71
CA VAL A 527 3.95 -31.17 -34.00
C VAL A 527 4.96 -31.70 -35.01
N ARG A 528 4.79 -31.34 -36.29
CA ARG A 528 5.74 -31.73 -37.35
C ARG A 528 7.16 -31.27 -37.00
N GLY A 529 8.11 -32.20 -37.03
CA GLY A 529 9.52 -31.95 -36.72
C GLY A 529 9.88 -32.00 -35.23
N THR A 530 8.91 -32.25 -34.35
CA THR A 530 9.09 -32.45 -32.90
C THR A 530 10.09 -31.47 -32.24
N PRO A 531 9.93 -30.15 -32.43
CA PRO A 531 10.81 -29.16 -31.82
C PRO A 531 10.72 -29.22 -30.29
N TYR A 532 11.73 -28.68 -29.61
CA TYR A 532 11.65 -28.40 -28.19
C TYR A 532 10.50 -27.44 -27.87
N ALA A 533 9.88 -27.60 -26.72
CA ALA A 533 8.80 -26.75 -26.23
C ALA A 533 9.24 -25.27 -26.18
N GLY A 534 10.45 -24.99 -25.70
CA GLY A 534 11.04 -23.64 -25.77
C GLY A 534 11.00 -23.02 -27.18
N ARG A 535 11.35 -23.81 -28.21
CA ARG A 535 11.31 -23.37 -29.61
C ARG A 535 9.87 -23.19 -30.09
N HIS A 536 8.99 -24.14 -29.80
CA HIS A 536 7.60 -24.08 -30.26
C HIS A 536 6.85 -22.91 -29.63
N THR A 537 6.98 -22.69 -28.31
CA THR A 537 6.41 -21.52 -27.61
C THR A 537 6.87 -20.20 -28.22
N LEU A 538 8.15 -20.07 -28.60
CA LEU A 538 8.65 -18.85 -29.25
C LEU A 538 7.93 -18.57 -30.58
N GLU A 539 7.84 -19.57 -31.44
CA GLU A 539 7.29 -19.42 -32.80
C GLU A 539 5.75 -19.35 -32.82
N ASP A 540 5.08 -20.12 -31.98
CA ASP A 540 3.63 -20.32 -32.05
C ASP A 540 2.85 -19.43 -31.06
N PHE A 541 3.46 -19.05 -29.94
CA PHE A 541 2.81 -18.23 -28.91
C PHE A 541 3.42 -16.83 -28.78
N ILE A 542 4.73 -16.69 -28.59
CA ILE A 542 5.36 -15.39 -28.28
C ILE A 542 5.43 -14.49 -29.51
N LYS A 543 6.01 -14.94 -30.64
CA LYS A 543 6.15 -14.12 -31.85
C LYS A 543 4.80 -13.63 -32.42
N PRO A 544 3.77 -14.48 -32.62
CA PRO A 544 2.56 -14.07 -33.32
C PRO A 544 1.58 -13.24 -32.48
N ASN A 545 1.66 -13.28 -31.13
CA ASN A 545 0.72 -12.57 -30.28
C ASN A 545 1.25 -11.21 -29.80
N PRO A 546 0.44 -10.12 -29.81
CA PRO A 546 0.89 -8.77 -29.50
C PRO A 546 0.91 -8.48 -28.00
N PHE A 547 1.43 -9.39 -27.19
CA PHE A 547 1.51 -9.22 -25.73
C PHE A 547 2.96 -9.12 -25.27
N LEU A 548 3.18 -8.24 -24.31
CA LEU A 548 4.37 -8.26 -23.47
C LEU A 548 4.32 -9.52 -22.61
N THR A 549 5.44 -10.25 -22.57
CA THR A 549 5.51 -11.58 -21.95
C THR A 549 6.73 -11.63 -21.06
N SER A 550 6.55 -12.09 -19.83
CA SER A 550 7.66 -12.29 -18.89
C SER A 550 7.99 -13.78 -18.87
N VAL A 551 9.24 -14.15 -19.10
CA VAL A 551 9.63 -15.55 -19.31
C VAL A 551 10.74 -15.92 -18.36
N SER A 552 10.54 -17.01 -17.62
CA SER A 552 11.58 -17.62 -16.79
C SER A 552 12.14 -18.90 -17.41
N ILE A 553 13.28 -19.34 -16.91
CA ILE A 553 13.83 -20.68 -17.18
C ILE A 553 14.26 -21.34 -15.88
N VAL A 554 14.15 -22.66 -15.81
CA VAL A 554 14.79 -23.49 -14.79
C VAL A 554 16.22 -23.73 -15.27
N GLU A 555 17.24 -23.15 -14.60
CA GLU A 555 18.64 -23.31 -15.04
C GLU A 555 19.04 -24.80 -15.10
N GLY A 556 18.54 -25.62 -14.17
CA GLY A 556 18.78 -27.05 -14.11
C GLY A 556 18.28 -27.84 -15.31
N GLU A 557 17.31 -27.34 -16.07
CA GLU A 557 16.82 -28.03 -17.27
C GLU A 557 17.69 -27.78 -18.50
N ILE A 558 18.37 -26.62 -18.55
CA ILE A 558 19.00 -26.12 -19.77
C ILE A 558 20.52 -25.96 -19.68
N SER A 559 21.08 -25.90 -18.48
CA SER A 559 22.50 -25.58 -18.29
C SER A 559 23.43 -26.80 -18.36
N PRO A 560 24.73 -26.60 -18.69
CA PRO A 560 25.74 -27.65 -18.62
C PRO A 560 25.99 -28.21 -17.22
N ARG A 561 25.46 -27.56 -16.17
CA ARG A 561 25.53 -28.00 -14.77
C ARG A 561 24.20 -28.56 -14.26
N GLY A 562 23.21 -28.67 -15.15
CA GLY A 562 21.87 -29.14 -14.84
C GLY A 562 21.70 -30.65 -14.96
N MET A 563 20.45 -31.08 -14.98
CA MET A 563 20.04 -32.48 -15.12
C MET A 563 20.40 -33.08 -16.50
N TYR A 564 20.38 -32.25 -17.55
CA TYR A 564 20.61 -32.69 -18.93
C TYR A 564 21.76 -31.92 -19.61
N PRO A 565 23.01 -32.07 -19.13
CA PRO A 565 24.13 -31.24 -19.59
C PRO A 565 24.43 -31.40 -21.09
N TYR A 566 24.08 -32.56 -21.67
CA TYR A 566 24.24 -32.84 -23.10
C TYR A 566 23.26 -32.07 -23.99
N LEU A 567 22.13 -31.60 -23.45
CA LEU A 567 21.15 -30.79 -24.18
C LEU A 567 21.48 -29.30 -24.19
N ALA A 568 22.38 -28.83 -23.31
CA ALA A 568 22.65 -27.40 -23.12
C ALA A 568 23.05 -26.68 -24.41
N ARG A 569 23.84 -27.35 -25.27
CA ARG A 569 24.28 -26.80 -26.57
C ARG A 569 23.12 -26.52 -27.53
N GLU A 570 21.98 -27.19 -27.36
CA GLU A 570 20.77 -26.98 -28.15
C GLU A 570 19.80 -26.03 -27.47
N LEU A 571 19.70 -26.09 -26.13
CA LEU A 571 18.69 -25.34 -25.35
C LEU A 571 19.10 -23.89 -25.04
N GLU A 572 20.36 -23.64 -24.69
CA GLU A 572 20.82 -22.26 -24.41
C GLU A 572 20.62 -21.31 -25.60
N PRO A 573 20.90 -21.69 -26.87
CA PRO A 573 20.61 -20.82 -28.02
C PRO A 573 19.13 -20.48 -28.16
N ILE A 574 18.22 -21.41 -27.83
CA ILE A 574 16.78 -21.17 -27.85
C ILE A 574 16.41 -20.15 -26.76
N ALA A 575 16.92 -20.33 -25.54
CA ALA A 575 16.68 -19.39 -24.44
C ALA A 575 17.21 -17.98 -24.76
N ARG A 576 18.41 -17.87 -25.36
CA ARG A 576 18.95 -16.59 -25.85
C ARG A 576 18.04 -15.93 -26.87
N GLU A 577 17.49 -16.69 -27.82
CA GLU A 577 16.59 -16.12 -28.83
C GLU A 577 15.27 -15.62 -28.22
N ILE A 578 14.71 -16.37 -27.25
CA ILE A 578 13.54 -15.94 -26.49
C ILE A 578 13.85 -14.63 -25.74
N PHE A 579 14.95 -14.58 -24.98
CA PHE A 579 15.33 -13.39 -24.21
C PHE A 579 15.75 -12.21 -25.09
N ALA A 580 16.23 -12.43 -26.31
CA ALA A 580 16.50 -11.37 -27.27
C ALA A 580 15.22 -10.72 -27.83
N ASN A 581 14.07 -11.39 -27.76
CA ASN A 581 12.81 -10.84 -28.27
C ASN A 581 12.42 -9.55 -27.51
N PRO A 582 12.13 -8.43 -28.19
CA PRO A 582 11.83 -7.15 -27.53
C PRO A 582 10.55 -7.17 -26.68
N LYS A 583 9.61 -8.09 -26.92
CA LYS A 583 8.40 -8.25 -26.09
C LYS A 583 8.66 -9.06 -24.82
N VAL A 584 9.82 -9.71 -24.70
CA VAL A 584 10.14 -10.60 -23.58
C VAL A 584 10.88 -9.86 -22.47
N GLU A 585 10.38 -9.98 -21.24
CA GLU A 585 11.08 -9.63 -20.01
C GLU A 585 11.65 -10.89 -19.34
N VAL A 586 12.88 -10.80 -18.82
CA VAL A 586 13.64 -11.96 -18.34
C VAL A 586 13.39 -12.20 -16.85
N ALA A 587 13.11 -13.45 -16.49
CA ALA A 587 12.95 -13.93 -15.13
C ALA A 587 13.77 -15.22 -14.90
N THR A 588 13.94 -15.61 -13.63
CA THR A 588 14.47 -16.92 -13.23
C THR A 588 13.35 -17.77 -12.63
N HIS A 589 13.38 -19.09 -12.91
CA HIS A 589 12.56 -20.08 -12.23
C HIS A 589 13.41 -20.96 -11.32
N THR A 590 14.40 -20.33 -10.68
CA THR A 590 15.41 -20.95 -9.80
C THR A 590 16.39 -21.86 -10.55
N PHE A 591 17.24 -22.55 -9.80
CA PHE A 591 18.22 -23.49 -10.34
C PHE A 591 17.66 -24.90 -10.43
N SER A 592 17.22 -25.45 -9.31
CA SER A 592 16.83 -26.85 -9.19
C SER A 592 15.32 -27.09 -9.22
N HIS A 593 14.53 -26.02 -9.38
CA HIS A 593 13.07 -26.08 -9.28
C HIS A 593 12.62 -26.77 -7.98
N PRO A 594 12.83 -26.15 -6.80
CA PRO A 594 12.26 -26.67 -5.56
C PRO A 594 10.75 -26.89 -5.68
N PHE A 595 10.29 -28.12 -5.44
CA PHE A 595 8.86 -28.44 -5.40
C PHE A 595 8.20 -27.94 -4.12
N PHE A 596 9.01 -27.74 -3.07
CA PHE A 596 8.60 -27.15 -1.79
C PHE A 596 9.55 -26.02 -1.42
N MET A 597 9.02 -24.80 -1.31
CA MET A 597 9.82 -23.62 -0.99
C MET A 597 10.18 -23.53 0.51
N GLN A 598 9.64 -24.43 1.32
CA GLN A 598 9.98 -24.65 2.73
C GLN A 598 10.13 -26.16 3.00
N PRO A 599 11.20 -26.80 2.51
CA PRO A 599 11.32 -28.26 2.49
C PRO A 599 11.32 -28.87 3.89
N GLU A 600 11.98 -28.25 4.87
CA GLU A 600 12.01 -28.74 6.25
C GLU A 600 10.63 -28.73 6.91
N LYS A 601 9.75 -27.83 6.48
CA LYS A 601 8.36 -27.75 6.93
C LYS A 601 7.50 -28.78 6.22
N ALA A 602 7.65 -28.91 4.90
CA ALA A 602 6.93 -29.90 4.10
C ALA A 602 7.22 -31.33 4.60
N MET A 603 8.47 -31.64 4.95
CA MET A 603 8.89 -32.94 5.49
C MET A 603 8.25 -33.30 6.83
N LYS A 604 7.70 -32.34 7.57
CA LYS A 604 6.98 -32.57 8.83
C LYS A 604 5.49 -32.86 8.63
N ARG A 605 4.97 -32.72 7.41
CA ARG A 605 3.57 -33.03 7.10
C ARG A 605 3.32 -34.52 7.29
N GLU A 606 2.15 -34.84 7.83
CA GLU A 606 1.74 -36.23 8.01
C GLU A 606 1.71 -36.95 6.64
N ASN A 607 2.25 -38.17 6.58
CA ASN A 607 2.33 -38.96 5.35
C ASN A 607 3.07 -38.30 4.17
N PHE A 608 4.01 -37.38 4.43
CA PHE A 608 4.81 -36.74 3.39
C PHE A 608 5.60 -37.77 2.56
N LYS A 609 5.18 -37.96 1.31
CA LYS A 609 5.86 -38.80 0.30
C LYS A 609 5.93 -38.02 -1.01
N PRO A 610 7.02 -37.26 -1.25
CA PRO A 610 7.11 -36.45 -2.45
C PRO A 610 7.36 -37.34 -3.68
N GLU A 611 6.46 -37.30 -4.67
CA GLU A 611 6.53 -38.13 -5.89
C GLU A 611 7.83 -37.88 -6.68
N TYR A 612 8.28 -36.61 -6.73
CA TYR A 612 9.44 -36.16 -7.51
C TYR A 612 10.64 -35.73 -6.65
N GLY A 613 10.63 -36.02 -5.34
CA GLY A 613 11.61 -35.49 -4.40
C GLY A 613 11.34 -34.04 -3.98
N LEU A 614 12.34 -33.38 -3.38
CA LEU A 614 12.22 -31.98 -2.90
C LEU A 614 12.53 -30.94 -3.99
N ASN A 615 13.33 -31.33 -4.99
CA ASN A 615 13.75 -30.55 -6.15
C ASN A 615 14.17 -31.51 -7.27
N MET A 616 14.47 -30.98 -8.46
CA MET A 616 15.04 -31.75 -9.56
C MET A 616 16.36 -32.42 -9.14
N ALA A 617 16.53 -33.70 -9.51
CA ALA A 617 17.66 -34.56 -9.12
C ALA A 617 18.98 -34.21 -9.84
N ILE A 618 19.45 -32.97 -9.70
CA ILE A 618 20.66 -32.47 -10.34
C ILE A 618 21.92 -33.11 -9.72
N PRO A 619 22.82 -33.71 -10.52
CA PRO A 619 24.04 -34.34 -10.00
C PRO A 619 24.91 -33.38 -9.17
N GLY A 620 25.23 -33.78 -7.94
CA GLY A 620 26.06 -32.99 -7.02
C GLY A 620 25.34 -31.86 -6.30
N TYR A 621 24.01 -31.81 -6.35
CA TYR A 621 23.17 -30.83 -5.66
C TYR A 621 22.09 -31.51 -4.83
N ASP A 622 22.50 -32.15 -3.73
CA ASP A 622 21.64 -32.98 -2.88
C ASP A 622 20.87 -32.20 -1.80
N LYS A 623 21.18 -30.90 -1.64
CA LYS A 623 20.53 -30.01 -0.66
C LYS A 623 20.22 -28.67 -1.31
N ILE A 624 18.98 -28.21 -1.12
CA ILE A 624 18.53 -26.91 -1.61
C ILE A 624 19.26 -25.79 -0.85
N ASP A 625 19.98 -24.96 -1.57
CA ASP A 625 20.56 -23.70 -1.11
C ASP A 625 19.85 -22.53 -1.80
N PHE A 626 18.99 -21.82 -1.07
CA PHE A 626 18.21 -20.72 -1.64
C PHE A 626 19.07 -19.55 -2.16
N ARG A 627 20.32 -19.38 -1.71
CA ARG A 627 21.23 -18.41 -2.36
C ARG A 627 21.63 -18.89 -3.75
N ARG A 628 21.92 -20.18 -3.91
CA ARG A 628 22.21 -20.79 -5.21
C ARG A 628 20.99 -20.76 -6.14
N GLU A 629 19.80 -21.01 -5.60
CA GLU A 629 18.53 -20.96 -6.33
C GLU A 629 18.27 -19.56 -6.89
N ILE A 630 18.50 -18.51 -6.10
CA ILE A 630 18.11 -17.14 -6.44
C ILE A 630 19.26 -16.38 -7.11
N PHE A 631 20.37 -16.15 -6.40
CA PHE A 631 21.50 -15.39 -6.92
C PHE A 631 22.21 -16.16 -8.04
N GLY A 632 22.48 -17.45 -7.81
CA GLY A 632 23.21 -18.26 -8.78
C GLY A 632 22.47 -18.41 -10.11
N SER A 633 21.15 -18.67 -10.08
CA SER A 633 20.35 -18.79 -11.31
C SER A 633 20.18 -17.45 -12.02
N ARG A 634 19.95 -16.36 -11.28
CA ARG A 634 19.94 -14.99 -11.82
C ARG A 634 21.25 -14.68 -12.55
N ASP A 635 22.38 -14.93 -11.90
CA ASP A 635 23.71 -14.60 -12.42
C ASP A 635 24.03 -15.45 -13.65
N TYR A 636 23.73 -16.75 -13.62
CA TYR A 636 23.86 -17.62 -14.79
C TYR A 636 23.07 -17.10 -16.00
N ILE A 637 21.81 -16.71 -15.82
CA ILE A 637 20.99 -16.16 -16.91
C ILE A 637 21.61 -14.86 -17.44
N ASN A 638 21.97 -13.94 -16.54
CA ASN A 638 22.59 -12.66 -16.89
C ASN A 638 23.89 -12.82 -17.68
N GLU A 639 24.74 -13.79 -17.30
CA GLU A 639 26.06 -14.00 -17.90
C GLU A 639 26.02 -14.80 -19.20
N HIS A 640 25.06 -15.74 -19.34
CA HIS A 640 25.09 -16.72 -20.43
C HIS A 640 23.92 -16.64 -21.42
N LEU A 641 22.76 -16.11 -20.99
CA LEU A 641 21.52 -16.21 -21.76
C LEU A 641 20.94 -14.85 -22.17
N THR A 642 21.34 -13.76 -21.52
CA THR A 642 20.89 -12.41 -21.87
C THR A 642 22.07 -11.44 -21.95
N THR A 643 21.76 -10.15 -22.06
CA THR A 643 22.71 -9.04 -22.16
C THR A 643 22.53 -8.09 -20.97
N PRO A 644 23.53 -7.27 -20.63
CA PRO A 644 23.41 -6.27 -19.56
C PRO A 644 22.23 -5.30 -19.74
N GLU A 645 21.77 -5.06 -20.98
CA GLU A 645 20.62 -4.23 -21.29
C GLU A 645 19.27 -4.88 -20.95
N LYS A 646 19.24 -6.22 -20.80
CA LYS A 646 18.03 -7.00 -20.47
C LYS A 646 18.31 -7.96 -19.31
N PRO A 647 18.61 -7.45 -18.10
CA PRO A 647 18.91 -8.29 -16.95
C PRO A 647 17.66 -9.05 -16.49
N VAL A 648 17.87 -10.12 -15.74
CA VAL A 648 16.83 -10.79 -14.96
C VAL A 648 16.23 -9.79 -13.97
N LYS A 649 14.92 -9.64 -13.98
CA LYS A 649 14.19 -8.71 -13.08
C LYS A 649 13.34 -9.40 -12.03
N MET A 650 13.05 -10.69 -12.21
CA MET A 650 12.08 -11.39 -11.38
C MET A 650 12.51 -12.82 -11.07
N VAL A 651 12.03 -13.33 -9.94
CA VAL A 651 11.90 -14.76 -9.68
C VAL A 651 10.43 -15.17 -9.77
N PHE A 652 10.16 -16.21 -10.54
CA PHE A 652 8.87 -16.90 -10.54
C PHE A 652 9.02 -18.07 -9.58
N TRP A 653 8.21 -18.13 -8.53
CA TRP A 653 8.38 -19.15 -7.51
C TRP A 653 7.93 -20.52 -8.03
N PRO A 654 8.79 -21.56 -7.96
CA PRO A 654 8.48 -22.90 -8.41
C PRO A 654 7.66 -23.68 -7.37
N GLY A 655 7.15 -24.85 -7.79
CA GLY A 655 6.52 -25.81 -6.89
C GLY A 655 5.28 -25.28 -6.17
N ASP A 656 5.25 -25.39 -4.84
CA ASP A 656 4.18 -24.83 -4.01
C ASP A 656 4.13 -23.30 -3.97
N ALA A 657 5.14 -22.62 -4.52
CA ALA A 657 5.25 -21.16 -4.60
C ALA A 657 5.05 -20.45 -3.25
N LEU A 658 5.47 -21.07 -2.14
CA LEU A 658 5.33 -20.52 -0.78
C LEU A 658 6.69 -20.26 -0.13
N PRO A 659 7.50 -19.30 -0.62
CA PRO A 659 8.79 -18.95 -0.01
C PRO A 659 8.65 -18.57 1.46
N SER A 660 9.67 -18.89 2.26
CA SER A 660 9.81 -18.33 3.60
C SER A 660 10.11 -16.83 3.54
N ALA A 661 9.92 -16.11 4.66
CA ALA A 661 10.31 -14.70 4.76
C ALA A 661 11.81 -14.50 4.44
N ALA A 662 12.68 -15.39 4.91
CA ALA A 662 14.11 -15.33 4.62
C ALA A 662 14.40 -15.54 3.12
N THR A 663 13.72 -16.49 2.48
CA THR A 663 13.86 -16.77 1.04
C THR A 663 13.36 -15.60 0.19
N LEU A 664 12.23 -15.01 0.57
CA LEU A 664 11.68 -13.82 -0.09
C LEU A 664 12.64 -12.63 0.02
N LYS A 665 13.23 -12.43 1.20
CA LYS A 665 14.25 -11.39 1.41
C LYS A 665 15.46 -11.58 0.49
N LEU A 666 15.89 -12.82 0.24
CA LEU A 666 16.99 -13.07 -0.71
C LEU A 666 16.65 -12.59 -2.13
N ALA A 667 15.39 -12.69 -2.58
CA ALA A 667 14.98 -12.17 -3.88
C ALA A 667 15.10 -10.65 -3.94
N TYR A 668 14.59 -9.94 -2.92
CA TYR A 668 14.73 -8.49 -2.83
C TYR A 668 16.19 -8.03 -2.73
N ASP A 669 17.01 -8.71 -1.92
CA ASP A 669 18.45 -8.44 -1.80
C ASP A 669 19.19 -8.73 -3.13
N ALA A 670 18.65 -9.61 -3.97
CA ALA A 670 19.11 -9.86 -5.33
C ALA A 670 18.59 -8.84 -6.37
N GLY A 671 17.83 -7.83 -5.96
CA GLY A 671 17.23 -6.85 -6.85
C GLY A 671 16.10 -7.42 -7.72
N LEU A 672 15.51 -8.55 -7.31
CA LEU A 672 14.44 -9.23 -8.04
C LEU A 672 13.09 -8.92 -7.42
N LYS A 673 12.09 -8.61 -8.26
CA LYS A 673 10.69 -8.74 -7.87
C LYS A 673 10.30 -10.23 -7.88
N ASN A 674 9.14 -10.57 -7.33
CA ASN A 674 8.73 -11.96 -7.18
C ASN A 674 7.24 -12.15 -7.48
N VAL A 675 6.86 -13.29 -8.05
CA VAL A 675 5.45 -13.66 -8.31
C VAL A 675 5.25 -15.18 -8.26
N ASN A 676 3.98 -15.61 -8.21
CA ASN A 676 3.43 -16.96 -8.09
C ASN A 676 2.92 -17.28 -6.68
N GLY A 677 2.05 -18.29 -6.60
CA GLY A 677 1.28 -18.68 -5.43
C GLY A 677 -0.18 -18.25 -5.54
N ALA A 678 -0.99 -18.73 -4.59
CA ALA A 678 -2.46 -18.66 -4.59
C ALA A 678 -3.14 -19.33 -5.80
N GLU A 679 -4.46 -19.51 -5.74
CA GLU A 679 -5.18 -20.40 -6.65
C GLU A 679 -6.46 -19.76 -7.21
N THR A 680 -6.39 -18.49 -7.64
CA THR A 680 -7.57 -17.84 -8.22
C THR A 680 -8.03 -18.58 -9.48
N MET A 681 -9.15 -19.29 -9.38
CA MET A 681 -9.77 -20.10 -10.44
C MET A 681 -11.29 -20.12 -10.24
N MET A 682 -12.01 -19.67 -11.27
CA MET A 682 -13.49 -19.69 -11.30
C MET A 682 -13.94 -20.19 -12.66
N THR A 683 -14.79 -21.20 -12.70
CA THR A 683 -15.30 -21.76 -13.98
C THR A 683 -16.82 -21.73 -13.99
N LYS A 684 -17.46 -21.86 -15.15
CA LYS A 684 -18.93 -21.98 -15.19
C LYS A 684 -19.45 -23.19 -14.42
N ALA A 685 -18.64 -24.24 -14.27
CA ALA A 685 -18.97 -25.40 -13.45
C ALA A 685 -18.87 -25.10 -11.95
N ASN A 686 -18.00 -24.17 -11.53
CA ASN A 686 -17.86 -23.70 -10.16
C ASN A 686 -17.74 -22.17 -10.07
N PRO A 687 -18.85 -21.42 -10.28
CA PRO A 687 -18.83 -19.96 -10.36
C PRO A 687 -18.97 -19.35 -8.95
N SER A 688 -18.00 -19.56 -8.08
CA SER A 688 -18.02 -19.06 -6.69
C SER A 688 -16.82 -18.18 -6.40
N LEU A 689 -17.05 -17.09 -5.66
CA LEU A 689 -16.00 -16.22 -5.13
C LEU A 689 -15.12 -16.90 -4.08
N THR A 690 -15.46 -18.10 -3.63
CA THR A 690 -14.52 -18.92 -2.83
C THR A 690 -13.27 -19.31 -3.62
N GLY A 691 -13.32 -19.26 -4.95
CA GLY A 691 -12.15 -19.41 -5.83
C GLY A 691 -11.37 -18.11 -6.10
N LEU A 692 -11.58 -17.05 -5.32
CA LEU A 692 -10.87 -15.78 -5.44
C LEU A 692 -9.90 -15.58 -4.27
N ASN A 693 -8.64 -15.94 -4.46
CA ASN A 693 -7.57 -15.65 -3.49
C ASN A 693 -7.08 -14.20 -3.58
N PRO A 694 -6.45 -13.63 -2.53
CA PRO A 694 -5.82 -12.31 -2.58
C PRO A 694 -4.72 -12.16 -3.64
N LEU A 695 -4.29 -10.93 -3.90
CA LEU A 695 -3.17 -10.60 -4.79
C LEU A 695 -1.83 -10.57 -4.04
N LEU A 696 -1.84 -10.46 -2.71
CA LEU A 696 -0.65 -10.18 -1.91
C LEU A 696 -0.62 -11.00 -0.62
N ARG A 697 0.58 -11.46 -0.24
CA ARG A 697 0.88 -11.99 1.10
C ARG A 697 2.02 -11.20 1.74
N PRO A 698 1.76 -10.37 2.76
CA PRO A 698 2.83 -9.70 3.50
C PRO A 698 3.60 -10.67 4.38
N THR A 699 4.92 -10.52 4.44
CA THR A 699 5.82 -11.26 5.32
C THR A 699 6.88 -10.33 5.90
N GLU A 700 7.59 -10.76 6.94
CA GLU A 700 8.74 -10.02 7.49
C GLU A 700 9.87 -9.82 6.46
N GLY A 701 9.93 -10.64 5.41
CA GLY A 701 10.89 -10.54 4.32
C GLY A 701 10.48 -9.61 3.18
N GLY A 702 9.29 -9.01 3.25
CA GLY A 702 8.67 -8.20 2.19
C GLY A 702 7.35 -8.78 1.69
N LEU A 703 6.82 -8.23 0.60
CA LEU A 703 5.57 -8.70 -0.02
C LEU A 703 5.84 -9.86 -0.97
N GLN A 704 5.11 -10.95 -0.81
CA GLN A 704 4.92 -11.88 -1.91
C GLN A 704 3.75 -11.42 -2.75
N TYR A 705 3.94 -11.37 -4.06
CA TYR A 705 2.87 -11.12 -5.01
C TYR A 705 2.37 -12.44 -5.57
N TYR A 706 1.06 -12.65 -5.54
CA TYR A 706 0.44 -13.83 -6.12
C TYR A 706 0.14 -13.64 -7.60
N ALA A 707 0.06 -14.75 -8.33
CA ALA A 707 -0.45 -14.71 -9.68
C ALA A 707 -1.95 -14.32 -9.63
N PRO A 708 -2.41 -13.31 -10.38
CA PRO A 708 -3.81 -12.88 -10.32
C PRO A 708 -4.81 -13.99 -10.69
N ILE A 709 -4.40 -14.91 -11.57
CA ILE A 709 -5.13 -16.11 -11.99
C ILE A 709 -4.11 -17.26 -12.07
N ILE A 710 -4.49 -18.45 -11.61
CA ILE A 710 -3.61 -19.61 -11.57
C ILE A 710 -3.32 -20.17 -12.98
N ASN A 711 -2.20 -20.87 -13.11
CA ASN A 711 -1.76 -21.50 -14.35
C ASN A 711 -2.59 -22.72 -14.76
N GLU A 712 -2.21 -23.35 -15.88
CA GLU A 712 -2.89 -24.49 -16.47
C GLU A 712 -2.94 -25.75 -15.60
N ASN A 713 -2.14 -25.85 -14.54
CA ASN A 713 -2.04 -27.08 -13.75
C ASN A 713 -3.36 -27.46 -13.11
N LEU A 714 -4.06 -26.51 -12.47
CA LEU A 714 -5.34 -26.81 -11.84
C LEU A 714 -6.44 -27.10 -12.88
N TYR A 715 -6.40 -26.44 -14.03
CA TYR A 715 -7.34 -26.68 -15.14
C TYR A 715 -7.13 -28.01 -15.87
N THR A 716 -5.95 -28.62 -15.75
CA THR A 716 -5.56 -29.84 -16.49
C THR A 716 -5.28 -31.03 -15.58
N ASN A 717 -5.70 -30.97 -14.31
CA ASN A 717 -5.46 -31.99 -13.29
C ASN A 717 -3.95 -32.32 -13.15
N LEU A 718 -3.15 -31.30 -12.90
CA LEU A 718 -1.69 -31.36 -12.82
C LEU A 718 -1.07 -31.98 -14.08
N TRP A 719 -1.52 -31.49 -15.24
CA TRP A 719 -1.10 -31.98 -16.56
C TRP A 719 -1.39 -33.46 -16.82
N LYS A 720 -2.31 -34.10 -16.09
CA LYS A 720 -2.79 -35.48 -16.34
C LYS A 720 -3.94 -35.54 -17.35
N GLY A 721 -4.45 -34.37 -17.75
CA GLY A 721 -5.51 -34.20 -18.73
C GLY A 721 -6.89 -33.99 -18.10
N PRO A 722 -7.88 -33.54 -18.89
CA PRO A 722 -7.78 -33.27 -20.33
C PRO A 722 -6.87 -32.08 -20.67
N TYR A 723 -5.97 -32.24 -21.64
CA TYR A 723 -4.97 -31.21 -21.97
C TYR A 723 -5.56 -29.92 -22.60
N TYR A 724 -6.84 -29.95 -23.00
CA TYR A 724 -7.57 -28.75 -23.42
C TYR A 724 -8.17 -27.97 -22.25
N GLY A 725 -8.14 -28.50 -21.02
CA GLY A 725 -8.87 -27.97 -19.86
C GLY A 725 -8.53 -26.51 -19.55
N PHE A 726 -7.32 -26.06 -19.86
CA PHE A 726 -6.93 -24.66 -19.67
C PHE A 726 -7.76 -23.65 -20.47
N HIS A 727 -8.49 -24.08 -21.50
CA HIS A 727 -9.49 -23.25 -22.17
C HIS A 727 -10.49 -22.60 -21.18
N GLU A 728 -10.79 -23.26 -20.05
CA GLU A 728 -11.68 -22.74 -19.01
C GLU A 728 -11.14 -21.49 -18.28
N VAL A 729 -9.88 -21.08 -18.49
CA VAL A 729 -9.38 -19.78 -18.01
C VAL A 729 -10.19 -18.62 -18.59
N ILE A 730 -10.80 -18.79 -19.76
CA ILE A 730 -11.73 -17.82 -20.36
C ILE A 730 -12.95 -17.61 -19.46
N ASP A 731 -13.46 -18.65 -18.81
CA ASP A 731 -14.55 -18.51 -17.83
C ASP A 731 -14.07 -17.69 -16.64
N THR A 732 -12.84 -17.91 -16.16
CA THR A 732 -12.26 -17.13 -15.08
C THR A 732 -12.12 -15.65 -15.47
N PHE A 733 -11.67 -15.35 -16.70
CA PHE A 733 -11.62 -13.97 -17.21
C PHE A 733 -12.98 -13.29 -17.23
N GLN A 734 -14.05 -14.02 -17.57
CA GLN A 734 -15.41 -13.50 -17.63
C GLN A 734 -16.00 -13.28 -16.23
N LEU A 735 -15.89 -14.28 -15.35
CA LEU A 735 -16.45 -14.26 -13.99
C LEU A 735 -15.73 -13.26 -13.07
N THR A 736 -14.46 -12.95 -13.37
CA THR A 736 -13.70 -11.90 -12.67
C THR A 736 -13.81 -10.53 -13.33
N ASP A 737 -14.58 -10.36 -14.41
CA ASP A 737 -14.87 -9.06 -15.02
C ASP A 737 -16.28 -8.55 -14.70
N SER A 738 -17.26 -9.43 -14.50
CA SER A 738 -18.67 -9.05 -14.33
C SER A 738 -19.36 -9.91 -13.28
N PRO A 739 -20.21 -9.32 -12.41
CA PRO A 739 -20.62 -7.90 -12.36
C PRO A 739 -19.56 -6.98 -11.74
N ARG A 740 -18.49 -7.55 -11.20
CA ARG A 740 -17.39 -6.83 -10.56
C ARG A 740 -16.10 -7.17 -11.29
N ARG A 741 -15.33 -6.16 -11.67
CA ARG A 741 -13.97 -6.40 -12.18
C ARG A 741 -13.03 -6.64 -11.00
N LEU A 742 -12.76 -7.91 -10.75
CA LEU A 742 -11.92 -8.42 -9.67
C LEU A 742 -10.49 -8.67 -10.13
N ARG A 743 -10.28 -9.07 -11.39
CA ARG A 743 -8.94 -9.39 -11.94
C ARG A 743 -8.72 -8.81 -13.33
N GLY A 744 -7.45 -8.55 -13.67
CA GLY A 744 -7.03 -8.33 -15.06
C GLY A 744 -7.09 -9.62 -15.89
N LEU A 745 -6.61 -9.57 -17.13
CA LEU A 745 -6.38 -10.74 -17.98
C LEU A 745 -4.97 -11.27 -17.73
N ASN A 746 -4.83 -12.22 -16.80
CA ASN A 746 -3.54 -12.84 -16.51
C ASN A 746 -3.45 -14.21 -17.16
N LEU A 747 -2.54 -14.36 -18.12
CA LEU A 747 -2.21 -15.64 -18.75
C LEU A 747 -0.91 -16.16 -18.17
N TYR A 748 -1.03 -17.17 -17.31
CA TYR A 748 0.07 -17.85 -16.64
C TYR A 748 0.13 -19.30 -17.13
N TYR A 749 1.26 -19.74 -17.69
CA TYR A 749 1.41 -21.13 -18.13
C TYR A 749 2.88 -21.57 -18.16
N HIS A 750 3.15 -22.84 -18.47
CA HIS A 750 4.51 -23.39 -18.59
C HIS A 750 4.84 -23.80 -20.03
N PHE A 751 6.13 -24.03 -20.34
CA PHE A 751 6.53 -24.40 -21.70
C PHE A 751 5.88 -25.68 -22.21
N TYR A 752 5.60 -26.65 -21.33
CA TYR A 752 4.93 -27.88 -21.75
C TYR A 752 3.51 -27.67 -22.29
N SER A 753 2.84 -26.53 -22.04
CA SER A 753 1.57 -26.17 -22.69
C SER A 753 1.67 -26.14 -24.23
N SER A 754 2.87 -25.96 -24.77
CA SER A 754 3.14 -26.00 -26.21
C SER A 754 3.32 -27.41 -26.79
N THR A 755 3.14 -28.47 -25.99
CA THR A 755 3.53 -29.84 -26.41
C THR A 755 2.39 -30.70 -26.93
N LYS A 756 1.17 -30.57 -26.39
CA LYS A 756 0.01 -31.40 -26.75
C LYS A 756 -0.90 -30.63 -27.72
N GLN A 757 -1.33 -31.28 -28.82
CA GLN A 757 -2.22 -30.65 -29.82
C GLN A 757 -3.46 -30.00 -29.22
N ALA A 758 -4.10 -30.67 -28.25
CA ALA A 758 -5.28 -30.15 -27.57
C ALA A 758 -4.98 -28.88 -26.74
N SER A 759 -3.82 -28.81 -26.10
CA SER A 759 -3.38 -27.64 -25.33
C SER A 759 -2.99 -26.49 -26.27
N ILE A 760 -2.27 -26.78 -27.36
CA ILE A 760 -1.91 -25.78 -28.39
C ILE A 760 -3.17 -25.09 -28.93
N LYS A 761 -4.21 -25.86 -29.27
CA LYS A 761 -5.49 -25.31 -29.73
C LYS A 761 -6.15 -24.43 -28.67
N ALA A 762 -6.18 -24.87 -27.40
CA ALA A 762 -6.72 -24.08 -26.30
C ALA A 762 -5.95 -22.76 -26.12
N MET A 763 -4.62 -22.78 -26.20
CA MET A 763 -3.77 -21.58 -26.12
C MET A 763 -4.08 -20.59 -27.25
N HIS A 764 -4.29 -21.05 -28.48
CA HIS A 764 -4.70 -20.18 -29.60
C HIS A 764 -6.03 -19.49 -29.32
N ASP A 765 -7.00 -20.20 -28.74
CA ASP A 765 -8.31 -19.66 -28.39
C ASP A 765 -8.21 -18.64 -27.24
N ILE A 766 -7.39 -18.92 -26.22
CA ILE A 766 -7.14 -18.01 -25.10
C ILE A 766 -6.48 -16.71 -25.57
N TYR A 767 -5.41 -16.81 -26.38
CA TYR A 767 -4.77 -15.63 -26.96
C TYR A 767 -5.72 -14.86 -27.87
N GLY A 768 -6.55 -15.56 -28.65
CA GLY A 768 -7.61 -14.97 -29.48
C GLY A 768 -8.58 -14.14 -28.65
N PHE A 769 -9.14 -14.77 -27.61
CA PHE A 769 -10.05 -14.12 -26.66
C PHE A 769 -9.42 -12.86 -26.04
N MET A 770 -8.18 -12.95 -25.54
CA MET A 770 -7.49 -11.80 -24.94
C MET A 770 -7.32 -10.64 -25.92
N ARG A 771 -7.00 -10.89 -27.21
CA ARG A 771 -6.86 -9.82 -28.21
C ARG A 771 -8.19 -9.11 -28.47
N GLU A 772 -9.29 -9.85 -28.52
CA GLU A 772 -10.63 -9.29 -28.75
C GLU A 772 -11.08 -8.34 -27.63
N GLN A 773 -10.51 -8.47 -26.42
CA GLN A 773 -10.78 -7.55 -25.31
C GLN A 773 -10.05 -6.20 -25.44
N HIS A 774 -9.14 -6.04 -26.43
CA HIS A 774 -8.33 -4.85 -26.64
C HIS A 774 -7.63 -4.31 -25.36
N PRO A 775 -6.95 -5.15 -24.56
CA PRO A 775 -6.43 -4.76 -23.26
C PRO A 775 -5.21 -3.83 -23.35
N MET A 776 -4.79 -3.30 -22.21
CA MET A 776 -3.45 -2.72 -22.04
C MET A 776 -2.48 -3.85 -21.64
N SER A 777 -1.54 -4.19 -22.52
CA SER A 777 -0.53 -5.21 -22.23
C SER A 777 0.62 -4.64 -21.43
N MET A 778 0.99 -5.29 -20.33
CA MET A 778 2.12 -4.94 -19.46
C MET A 778 3.05 -6.14 -19.26
N TRP A 779 4.32 -5.87 -19.01
CA TRP A 779 5.17 -6.88 -18.39
C TRP A 779 4.72 -7.13 -16.95
N MET A 780 5.03 -8.32 -16.43
CA MET A 780 4.64 -8.68 -15.07
C MET A 780 5.31 -7.75 -14.07
N SER A 781 6.59 -7.38 -14.25
CA SER A 781 7.27 -6.49 -13.31
C SER A 781 6.60 -5.11 -13.19
N ASP A 782 6.10 -4.54 -14.29
CA ASP A 782 5.37 -3.26 -14.30
C ASP A 782 4.03 -3.39 -13.54
N TYR A 783 3.36 -4.54 -13.69
CA TYR A 783 2.13 -4.85 -12.97
C TYR A 783 2.35 -5.02 -11.46
N LEU A 784 3.47 -5.62 -11.04
CA LEU A 784 3.79 -5.77 -9.62
C LEU A 784 3.98 -4.42 -8.90
N ASP A 785 4.43 -3.38 -9.60
CA ASP A 785 4.44 -2.02 -9.02
C ASP A 785 3.03 -1.53 -8.72
N ARG A 786 2.06 -1.79 -9.63
CA ARG A 786 0.64 -1.46 -9.39
C ARG A 786 0.09 -2.20 -8.17
N LEU A 787 0.47 -3.46 -7.96
CA LEU A 787 0.10 -4.21 -6.77
C LEU A 787 0.74 -3.65 -5.50
N HIS A 788 1.98 -3.19 -5.56
CA HIS A 788 2.61 -2.49 -4.45
C HIS A 788 1.85 -1.20 -4.12
N GLY A 789 1.44 -0.45 -5.15
CA GLY A 789 0.57 0.72 -5.02
C GLY A 789 -0.77 0.45 -4.33
N LEU A 790 -1.39 -0.72 -4.55
CA LEU A 790 -2.63 -1.11 -3.84
C LEU A 790 -2.40 -1.19 -2.33
N TYR A 791 -1.28 -1.79 -1.92
CA TYR A 791 -0.88 -1.95 -0.52
C TYR A 791 -0.42 -0.64 0.12
N GLN A 792 0.29 0.20 -0.63
CA GLN A 792 0.90 1.41 -0.11
C GLN A 792 0.01 2.65 -0.21
N ALA A 793 -0.96 2.70 -1.11
CA ALA A 793 -1.73 3.92 -1.30
C ALA A 793 -2.44 4.36 -0.01
N SER A 794 -2.47 5.66 0.23
CA SER A 794 -3.19 6.28 1.35
C SER A 794 -4.00 7.46 0.85
N MET A 795 -5.10 7.73 1.56
CA MET A 795 -6.08 8.74 1.19
C MET A 795 -6.41 9.63 2.37
N ALA A 796 -6.63 10.90 2.10
CA ALA A 796 -7.10 11.87 3.07
C ALA A 796 -8.20 12.75 2.47
N ARG A 797 -9.11 13.21 3.33
CA ARG A 797 -10.05 14.28 3.00
C ARG A 797 -9.45 15.62 3.40
N THR A 798 -9.47 16.57 2.48
CA THR A 798 -9.11 17.96 2.77
C THR A 798 -10.28 18.68 3.46
N ALA A 799 -9.99 19.83 4.07
CA ALA A 799 -11.00 20.67 4.71
C ALA A 799 -12.16 21.10 3.80
N ASP A 800 -11.91 21.26 2.49
CA ASP A 800 -12.90 21.61 1.47
C ASP A 800 -13.57 20.38 0.83
N GLY A 801 -13.27 19.17 1.32
CA GLY A 801 -13.90 17.93 0.91
C GLY A 801 -13.31 17.30 -0.34
N ALA A 802 -12.15 17.72 -0.83
CA ALA A 802 -11.43 17.01 -1.89
C ALA A 802 -10.78 15.73 -1.34
N TRP A 803 -10.47 14.80 -2.24
CA TRP A 803 -9.71 13.59 -1.94
C TRP A 803 -8.24 13.81 -2.29
N GLN A 804 -7.38 13.82 -1.28
CA GLN A 804 -5.94 13.72 -1.49
C GLN A 804 -5.56 12.25 -1.57
N ILE A 805 -4.86 11.86 -2.63
CA ILE A 805 -4.40 10.50 -2.88
C ILE A 805 -2.89 10.55 -3.04
N ARG A 806 -2.14 9.74 -2.27
CA ARG A 806 -0.67 9.59 -2.42
C ARG A 806 -0.28 8.12 -2.23
N GLY A 807 0.98 7.80 -2.55
CA GLY A 807 1.51 6.45 -2.35
C GLY A 807 1.02 5.43 -3.36
N MET A 808 0.55 5.88 -4.52
CA MET A 808 0.05 4.98 -5.56
C MET A 808 1.16 4.15 -6.23
N ASP A 809 2.44 4.51 -6.09
CA ASP A 809 3.63 3.75 -6.53
C ASP A 809 3.47 2.96 -7.85
N GLY A 810 3.20 3.68 -8.95
CA GLY A 810 2.97 3.10 -10.28
C GLY A 810 1.51 2.77 -10.60
N LEU A 811 0.63 2.60 -9.60
CA LEU A 811 -0.82 2.54 -9.77
C LEU A 811 -1.36 3.88 -10.29
N ARG A 812 -2.26 3.83 -11.28
CA ARG A 812 -2.77 5.02 -11.99
C ARG A 812 -4.29 5.04 -12.10
N THR A 813 -5.00 4.29 -11.27
CA THR A 813 -6.47 4.27 -11.33
C THR A 813 -7.08 4.16 -9.95
N VAL A 814 -8.11 4.99 -9.72
CA VAL A 814 -9.06 4.81 -8.63
C VAL A 814 -10.45 4.61 -9.21
N ARG A 815 -11.20 3.69 -8.61
CA ARG A 815 -12.58 3.39 -8.95
C ARG A 815 -13.51 4.11 -7.98
N LEU A 816 -14.53 4.75 -8.52
CA LEU A 816 -15.59 5.43 -7.78
C LEU A 816 -16.89 4.64 -7.89
N ASP A 817 -17.65 4.63 -6.79
CA ASP A 817 -19.07 4.28 -6.85
C ASP A 817 -19.81 5.41 -7.59
N SER A 818 -20.76 5.08 -8.46
CA SER A 818 -21.42 6.05 -9.35
C SER A 818 -22.10 7.21 -8.61
N GLN A 819 -22.60 6.94 -7.39
CA GLN A 819 -23.20 7.91 -6.48
C GLN A 819 -22.25 9.02 -6.02
N MET A 820 -20.94 8.83 -6.14
CA MET A 820 -19.94 9.85 -5.76
C MET A 820 -19.88 11.02 -6.75
N GLY A 821 -20.47 10.89 -7.93
CA GLY A 821 -20.38 11.88 -9.00
C GLY A 821 -19.14 11.70 -9.89
N TRP A 822 -18.73 12.77 -10.56
CA TRP A 822 -17.68 12.79 -11.57
C TRP A 822 -16.50 13.65 -11.14
N PRO A 823 -15.28 13.40 -11.65
CA PRO A 823 -14.16 14.31 -11.46
C PRO A 823 -14.46 15.72 -12.01
N ASP A 824 -14.20 16.74 -11.20
CA ASP A 824 -14.09 18.13 -11.66
C ASP A 824 -12.68 18.34 -12.20
N LEU A 825 -12.52 18.35 -13.52
CA LEU A 825 -11.20 18.36 -14.16
C LEU A 825 -10.50 19.70 -14.03
N SER A 826 -11.23 20.78 -13.74
CA SER A 826 -10.65 22.11 -13.53
C SER A 826 -10.05 22.30 -12.14
N ARG A 827 -10.68 21.69 -11.13
CA ARG A 827 -10.27 21.80 -9.73
C ARG A 827 -9.40 20.64 -9.26
N SER A 828 -9.44 19.51 -9.97
CA SER A 828 -8.59 18.36 -9.67
C SER A 828 -7.17 18.54 -10.18
N GLN A 829 -6.23 17.85 -9.55
CA GLN A 829 -4.82 17.79 -9.95
C GLN A 829 -4.41 16.33 -10.13
N GLY A 830 -3.63 16.05 -11.19
CA GLY A 830 -3.18 14.68 -11.47
C GLY A 830 -4.26 13.76 -12.03
N ILE A 831 -5.36 14.30 -12.57
CA ILE A 831 -6.45 13.53 -13.18
C ILE A 831 -6.41 13.68 -14.70
N ALA A 832 -6.25 12.56 -15.42
CA ALA A 832 -6.18 12.52 -16.87
C ALA A 832 -7.56 12.36 -17.52
N GLY A 833 -8.47 11.68 -16.84
CA GLY A 833 -9.81 11.46 -17.34
C GLY A 833 -10.55 10.39 -16.56
N VAL A 834 -11.62 9.88 -17.15
CA VAL A 834 -12.53 8.93 -16.50
C VAL A 834 -13.23 8.09 -17.55
N ARG A 835 -13.39 6.80 -17.27
CA ARG A 835 -14.21 5.87 -18.05
C ARG A 835 -15.29 5.26 -17.17
N ASP A 836 -16.53 5.37 -17.61
CA ASP A 836 -17.67 4.74 -16.95
C ASP A 836 -17.93 3.37 -17.58
N LEU A 837 -17.96 2.32 -16.77
CA LEU A 837 -18.23 0.94 -17.16
C LEU A 837 -19.32 0.35 -16.26
N PRO A 838 -20.01 -0.74 -16.68
CA PRO A 838 -20.99 -1.40 -15.82
C PRO A 838 -20.46 -1.81 -14.43
N GLN A 839 -19.17 -2.10 -14.33
CA GLN A 839 -18.48 -2.48 -13.09
C GLN A 839 -18.14 -1.31 -12.16
N GLY A 840 -18.16 -0.07 -12.67
CA GLY A 840 -17.80 1.13 -11.91
C GLY A 840 -17.20 2.24 -12.75
N ARG A 841 -16.93 3.37 -12.09
CA ARG A 841 -16.34 4.56 -12.69
C ARG A 841 -14.84 4.61 -12.44
N TYR A 842 -14.03 4.45 -13.48
CA TYR A 842 -12.57 4.36 -13.38
C TYR A 842 -11.94 5.72 -13.71
N VAL A 843 -11.33 6.36 -12.73
CA VAL A 843 -10.63 7.65 -12.86
C VAL A 843 -9.16 7.41 -13.09
N HIS A 844 -8.63 7.98 -14.17
CA HIS A 844 -7.25 7.81 -14.60
C HIS A 844 -6.38 8.90 -13.98
N LEU A 845 -5.30 8.48 -13.31
CA LEU A 845 -4.34 9.39 -12.69
C LEU A 845 -3.16 9.60 -13.63
N SER A 846 -2.65 10.84 -13.69
CA SER A 846 -1.45 11.18 -14.44
C SER A 846 -0.18 11.19 -13.60
N SER A 847 -0.28 10.92 -12.30
CA SER A 847 0.87 10.79 -11.40
C SER A 847 0.59 9.83 -10.24
N ASP A 848 1.60 9.59 -9.39
CA ASP A 848 1.48 8.78 -8.17
C ASP A 848 0.77 9.50 -7.00
N ARG A 849 0.44 10.77 -7.21
CA ARG A 849 -0.33 11.63 -6.32
C ARG A 849 -1.45 12.34 -7.09
N ALA A 850 -2.56 12.59 -6.44
CA ALA A 850 -3.67 13.32 -7.02
C ALA A 850 -4.45 14.08 -5.97
N LEU A 851 -5.06 15.19 -6.40
CA LEU A 851 -6.15 15.85 -5.70
C LEU A 851 -7.40 15.66 -6.53
N LEU A 852 -8.35 14.86 -6.05
CA LEU A 852 -9.59 14.56 -6.75
C LEU A 852 -10.74 15.36 -6.13
N VAL A 853 -11.26 16.31 -6.91
CA VAL A 853 -12.47 17.07 -6.60
C VAL A 853 -13.61 16.46 -7.39
N LEU A 854 -14.78 16.32 -6.77
CA LEU A 854 -15.96 15.70 -7.37
C LEU A 854 -17.06 16.74 -7.63
N ARG A 855 -17.86 16.49 -8.66
CA ARG A 855 -19.02 17.28 -9.07
C ARG A 855 -20.18 16.35 -9.51
N PRO A 856 -21.44 16.80 -9.50
CA PRO A 856 -22.58 15.93 -9.84
C PRO A 856 -22.61 15.45 -11.29
N ASP A 857 -22.17 16.29 -12.22
CA ASP A 857 -22.24 16.04 -13.67
C ASP A 857 -20.85 15.91 -14.29
N ARG A 858 -20.76 15.14 -15.38
CA ARG A 858 -19.51 14.93 -16.11
C ARG A 858 -18.97 16.25 -16.67
N ASP A 859 -17.66 16.49 -16.47
CA ASP A 859 -16.98 17.65 -17.05
C ASP A 859 -16.88 17.52 -18.58
N GLY A 860 -17.10 18.62 -19.30
CA GLY A 860 -17.10 18.67 -20.76
C GLY A 860 -15.72 18.88 -21.39
N ARG A 861 -14.69 19.18 -20.58
CA ARG A 861 -13.31 19.35 -21.06
C ARG A 861 -12.78 18.07 -21.72
N PRO A 862 -11.83 18.17 -22.66
CA PRO A 862 -11.18 17.03 -23.27
C PRO A 862 -10.51 16.14 -22.21
N ALA A 863 -10.99 14.91 -22.05
CA ALA A 863 -10.51 13.98 -21.03
C ALA A 863 -10.14 12.63 -21.64
N LEU A 864 -9.10 11.99 -21.13
CA LEU A 864 -8.73 10.64 -21.55
C LEU A 864 -9.87 9.66 -21.23
N GLU A 865 -10.37 8.96 -22.25
CA GLU A 865 -11.36 7.89 -22.06
C GLU A 865 -10.63 6.54 -21.97
N GLU A 866 -9.76 6.24 -22.94
CA GLU A 866 -8.89 5.07 -22.89
C GLU A 866 -7.58 5.22 -23.67
N ALA A 867 -6.54 4.48 -23.29
CA ALA A 867 -5.29 4.33 -24.04
C ALA A 867 -4.68 2.92 -23.91
N ASN A 868 -3.95 2.46 -24.93
CA ASN A 868 -3.27 1.16 -24.92
C ASN A 868 -1.85 1.18 -24.30
N LEU A 869 -1.31 2.36 -23.99
CA LEU A 869 0.01 2.53 -23.37
C LEU A 869 -0.09 3.20 -21.99
N PRO A 870 0.88 2.94 -21.09
CA PRO A 870 1.04 3.69 -19.85
C PRO A 870 1.14 5.21 -20.08
N LEU A 871 0.40 5.96 -19.27
CA LEU A 871 0.41 7.43 -19.27
C LEU A 871 1.56 7.93 -18.40
N LEU A 872 2.37 8.84 -18.94
CA LEU A 872 3.47 9.47 -18.21
C LEU A 872 3.09 10.87 -17.70
N GLU A 873 2.36 11.64 -18.50
CA GLU A 873 1.90 12.99 -18.14
C GLU A 873 0.56 13.30 -18.82
N TRP A 874 -0.29 14.04 -18.11
CA TRP A 874 -1.48 14.70 -18.66
C TRP A 874 -1.68 16.02 -17.91
N ARG A 875 -1.59 17.13 -18.64
CA ARG A 875 -1.65 18.48 -18.08
C ARG A 875 -2.49 19.40 -18.96
N TYR A 876 -3.58 19.90 -18.41
CA TYR A 876 -4.38 20.95 -19.04
C TYR A 876 -3.56 22.23 -19.15
N LEU A 877 -3.51 22.80 -20.35
CA LEU A 877 -3.00 24.16 -20.58
C LEU A 877 -4.14 25.18 -20.44
N ASP A 878 -5.34 24.77 -20.87
CA ASP A 878 -6.61 25.47 -20.70
C ASP A 878 -7.77 24.47 -20.94
N ASP A 879 -9.00 24.96 -21.07
CA ASP A 879 -10.21 24.17 -21.23
C ASP A 879 -10.27 23.35 -22.54
N GLN A 880 -9.42 23.66 -23.53
CA GLN A 880 -9.43 23.05 -24.86
C GLN A 880 -8.11 22.38 -25.24
N ARG A 881 -7.03 22.66 -24.51
CA ARG A 881 -5.68 22.19 -24.82
C ARG A 881 -5.07 21.40 -23.68
N VAL A 882 -4.50 20.24 -24.01
CA VAL A 882 -3.83 19.35 -23.07
C VAL A 882 -2.47 18.95 -23.61
N ASN A 883 -1.43 19.02 -22.77
CA ASN A 883 -0.17 18.35 -23.01
C ASN A 883 -0.20 16.95 -22.41
N PHE A 884 0.33 15.97 -23.14
CA PHE A 884 0.38 14.59 -22.69
C PHE A 884 1.66 13.89 -23.13
N SER A 885 2.00 12.83 -22.41
CA SER A 885 3.05 11.90 -22.80
C SER A 885 2.68 10.45 -22.48
N PHE A 886 3.08 9.54 -23.35
CA PHE A 886 2.88 8.09 -23.25
C PHE A 886 4.19 7.39 -23.61
N ALA A 887 4.44 6.24 -22.99
CA ALA A 887 5.54 5.37 -23.40
C ALA A 887 5.17 3.90 -23.20
N GLY A 888 5.53 3.07 -24.18
CA GLY A 888 5.39 1.63 -24.08
C GLY A 888 6.02 0.94 -25.30
N GLN A 889 5.47 -0.22 -25.67
CA GLN A 889 6.09 -1.11 -26.66
C GLN A 889 5.30 -1.26 -27.97
N PHE A 890 4.12 -0.64 -28.04
CA PHE A 890 3.19 -0.69 -29.17
C PHE A 890 2.91 0.72 -29.69
N ASP A 891 2.42 0.82 -30.92
CA ASP A 891 1.94 2.09 -31.45
C ASP A 891 0.77 2.62 -30.60
N LEU A 892 0.82 3.91 -30.27
CA LEU A 892 -0.17 4.55 -29.41
C LEU A 892 -1.54 4.61 -30.10
N THR A 893 -2.53 4.03 -29.44
CA THR A 893 -3.96 4.22 -29.71
C THR A 893 -4.62 4.72 -28.44
N PHE A 894 -5.32 5.84 -28.54
CA PHE A 894 -6.07 6.39 -27.42
C PHE A 894 -7.32 7.10 -27.91
N SER A 895 -8.28 7.28 -27.01
CA SER A 895 -9.46 8.09 -27.26
C SER A 895 -9.69 9.08 -26.14
N VAL A 896 -10.23 10.23 -26.51
CA VAL A 896 -10.61 11.29 -25.58
C VAL A 896 -12.08 11.60 -25.75
N ARG A 897 -12.74 11.93 -24.66
CA ARG A 897 -14.10 12.46 -24.70
C ARG A 897 -14.03 13.98 -24.77
N SER A 898 -14.74 14.55 -25.74
CA SER A 898 -14.87 16.00 -25.90
C SER A 898 -16.14 16.34 -26.68
N ALA A 899 -16.73 17.49 -26.38
CA ALA A 899 -17.84 18.05 -27.15
C ALA A 899 -17.40 18.64 -28.51
N SER A 900 -16.12 18.98 -28.65
CA SER A 900 -15.56 19.63 -29.84
C SER A 900 -14.63 18.71 -30.63
N PRO A 901 -14.45 18.96 -31.93
CA PRO A 901 -13.42 18.32 -32.74
C PRO A 901 -12.02 18.40 -32.15
N CYS A 902 -11.39 17.25 -31.98
CA CYS A 902 -10.04 17.15 -31.44
C CYS A 902 -9.00 16.80 -32.52
N ARG A 903 -7.84 17.42 -32.43
CA ARG A 903 -6.62 17.06 -33.16
C ARG A 903 -5.44 16.89 -32.20
N VAL A 904 -4.47 16.12 -32.63
CA VAL A 904 -3.22 15.88 -31.89
C VAL A 904 -2.04 16.42 -32.70
N GLU A 905 -1.14 17.13 -32.04
CA GLU A 905 0.12 17.62 -32.60
C GLU A 905 1.29 16.98 -31.82
N VAL A 906 2.21 16.31 -32.51
CA VAL A 906 3.42 15.70 -31.93
C VAL A 906 4.58 15.97 -32.88
N ASP A 907 5.67 16.58 -32.40
CA ASP A 907 6.89 16.84 -33.17
C ASP A 907 6.63 17.49 -34.55
N GLY A 908 5.65 18.41 -34.61
CA GLY A 908 5.24 19.10 -35.84
C GLY A 908 4.33 18.30 -36.78
N GLN A 909 4.05 17.04 -36.47
CA GLN A 909 3.07 16.21 -37.18
C GLN A 909 1.67 16.39 -36.59
N ARG A 910 0.64 16.37 -37.45
CA ARG A 910 -0.76 16.50 -37.07
C ARG A 910 -1.51 15.19 -37.32
N PHE A 911 -2.27 14.76 -36.32
CA PHE A 911 -3.14 13.58 -36.37
C PHE A 911 -4.58 14.00 -36.09
N THR A 912 -5.49 13.68 -37.01
CA THR A 912 -6.92 13.98 -36.85
C THR A 912 -7.64 12.81 -36.19
N GLY A 913 -8.49 13.09 -35.20
CA GLY A 913 -9.25 12.06 -34.51
C GLY A 913 -10.43 11.56 -35.35
N LYS A 914 -10.77 10.27 -35.21
CA LYS A 914 -12.03 9.72 -35.73
C LYS A 914 -13.12 9.89 -34.67
N ALA A 915 -14.18 10.61 -35.02
CA ALA A 915 -15.31 10.88 -34.13
C ALA A 915 -16.31 9.71 -34.09
N SER A 916 -16.72 9.30 -32.89
CA SER A 916 -17.84 8.38 -32.69
C SER A 916 -18.43 8.58 -31.28
N ALA A 917 -19.74 8.83 -31.17
CA ALA A 917 -20.45 8.95 -29.89
C ALA A 917 -19.77 9.89 -28.84
N GLY A 918 -19.28 11.05 -29.29
CA GLY A 918 -18.60 12.03 -28.42
C GLY A 918 -17.16 11.64 -28.02
N LEU A 919 -16.61 10.59 -28.64
CA LEU A 919 -15.21 10.17 -28.52
C LEU A 919 -14.44 10.53 -29.78
N TRP A 920 -13.20 10.96 -29.60
CA TRP A 920 -12.22 11.21 -30.65
C TRP A 920 -11.09 10.21 -30.49
N THR A 921 -10.97 9.28 -31.44
CA THR A 921 -9.96 8.21 -31.41
C THR A 921 -8.78 8.54 -32.30
N PHE A 922 -7.57 8.37 -31.76
CA PHE A 922 -6.30 8.64 -32.42
C PHE A 922 -5.45 7.37 -32.52
N GLN A 923 -4.72 7.26 -33.62
CA GLN A 923 -3.71 6.23 -33.84
C GLN A 923 -2.42 6.94 -34.29
N LEU A 924 -1.38 6.80 -33.49
CA LEU A 924 -0.07 7.39 -33.73
C LEU A 924 0.94 6.24 -33.90
N PRO A 925 1.73 6.22 -35.00
CA PRO A 925 2.75 5.18 -35.23
C PRO A 925 4.00 5.45 -34.38
N MET A 926 3.79 5.61 -33.07
CA MET A 926 4.78 6.05 -32.09
C MET A 926 4.59 5.22 -30.82
N LYS A 927 5.69 4.62 -30.34
CA LYS A 927 5.74 3.89 -29.06
C LYS A 927 6.00 4.80 -27.86
N GLN A 928 6.53 5.98 -28.13
CA GLN A 928 6.81 7.01 -27.15
C GLN A 928 6.40 8.37 -27.72
N VAL A 929 5.63 9.11 -26.94
CA VAL A 929 5.21 10.49 -27.21
C VAL A 929 5.62 11.30 -25.99
N SER A 930 6.54 12.26 -26.14
CA SER A 930 7.08 13.01 -24.99
C SER A 930 6.48 14.41 -24.85
N ASN A 931 5.97 15.01 -25.92
CA ASN A 931 5.42 16.38 -25.93
C ASN A 931 4.17 16.45 -26.83
N GLY A 932 3.23 15.53 -26.66
CA GLY A 932 2.00 15.54 -27.43
C GLY A 932 1.07 16.65 -26.97
N GLN A 933 0.44 17.35 -27.92
CA GLN A 933 -0.56 18.36 -27.64
C GLN A 933 -1.90 17.95 -28.25
N LEU A 934 -2.91 17.79 -27.41
CA LEU A 934 -4.30 17.66 -27.80
C LEU A 934 -4.93 19.04 -27.86
N VAL A 935 -5.64 19.35 -28.94
CA VAL A 935 -6.37 20.60 -29.15
C VAL A 935 -7.79 20.26 -29.59
N CYS A 936 -8.81 20.68 -28.84
CA CYS A 936 -10.22 20.44 -29.15
C CYS A 936 -10.98 21.75 -29.31
N ASN A 937 -11.40 22.09 -30.54
CA ASN A 937 -12.01 23.37 -30.87
C ASN A 937 -13.10 23.31 -31.94
#